data_AF-A0A957F5Z8-F1
#
_entry.id   AF-A0A957F5Z8-F1
#
_cell.length_a   1.000
_cell.length_b   1.000
_cell.length_c   1.000
_cell.angle_alpha   90.00
_cell.angle_beta   90.00
_cell.angle_gamma   90.00
#
_symmetry.space_group_name_H-M   'P 1'
#
loop_
_entity.id
_entity.type
_entity.pdbx_description
1 polymer ?
#
loop_
_entity_poly.entity_id
_entity_poly.type
_entity_poly.pdbx_seq_one_letter_code
_entity_poly.pdbx_strand_id
1 'polypeptide(L)'
;MQAVSLSPRLVAALLAGLLLLVGVTRLLANGQALANKPAPAAGPLPAPAAQPLTRPEPKGADTARPMLAAPITPTNRLTGSVTLLAGPYTCASSTVAGQVCYDVQVDCAQTFTQAAPLGATLKVAAPLATPTRGTILFFSGWTGDYDWDESLPGRLDLIAQLRGAGYRTVQIAWASSWWDADPNELVGVGRLACRPASLIDWIYAAPALHNGLQEPEEAYCATGHSSGAAQLAFSMAQYGVAGHLATAVFEAGPNWSRVDHACLQSADPLYAPLYEAFGGRRVIDRAFGFGGANGICTNSDPAERARFEEASLTYNNWLFSYPTTAVSFLFGTLDTSLTRQQGIVYHDRVLQAASPHVVSTTLTGAGHYVSGVVAGANLMRDTFLDSCQPSTYYVVESGAGCGGSTPCVTGAAGLQQALDALPVAGGTIVVSGTLAITANAPVRVRDGRSVTLRGLNGGTLTSAAGACSGPLLQLENGAAAVTVENLTLDGSSGCGSGQRDGIAVTAASAGPVTLQNLTIQNAATGIDEQSSAAVTIGGAPGSGSTFSNNGTAIASDGGATIKDNTVSGGGAGIRLSANALAVYANSVTGTSGQAVDCTGSATTGAAFNYLGGSPTGAGSSCTDARAQLGAPIVAWTDAASLHEASSTTGPIFDLGSAAPFGYAGLGVDSNYYAVAAGSVTIAGSGPTQFKMLMGGSGCSPMTSACWESIAHGRPQQGPGYFYNGSLDPTAVSLRALTANRHENQAAVLLLAITLLGSLLLLYVKGNYLSGTPRNAKKRQE
;
A
#
# COMPACT_ATOMS: atom_id res chain seq x y z
N MET A 1 -64.32 57.26 23.75
CA MET A 1 -63.36 56.28 24.32
C MET A 1 -63.98 54.91 24.16
N GLN A 2 -63.55 54.13 23.17
CA GLN A 2 -63.95 52.73 23.03
C GLN A 2 -62.79 51.87 23.53
N ALA A 3 -63.04 51.07 24.56
CA ALA A 3 -62.08 50.11 25.09
C ALA A 3 -61.97 48.93 24.12
N VAL A 4 -60.78 48.72 23.55
CA VAL A 4 -60.49 47.53 22.75
C VAL A 4 -60.22 46.38 23.72
N SER A 5 -61.16 45.45 23.79
CA SER A 5 -61.01 44.17 24.50
C SER A 5 -60.06 43.26 23.72
N LEU A 6 -58.80 43.19 24.15
CA LEU A 6 -57.86 42.19 23.63
C LEU A 6 -58.23 40.81 24.15
N SER A 7 -58.21 39.81 23.26
CA SER A 7 -58.57 38.45 23.65
C SER A 7 -57.55 37.86 24.62
N PRO A 8 -57.96 37.00 25.57
CA PRO A 8 -57.06 36.38 26.55
C PRO A 8 -55.89 35.62 25.90
N ARG A 9 -56.09 35.10 24.67
CA ARG A 9 -55.06 34.41 23.90
C ARG A 9 -53.96 35.35 23.39
N LEU A 10 -54.33 36.57 22.99
CA LEU A 10 -53.34 37.56 22.55
C LEU A 10 -52.52 38.09 23.73
N VAL A 11 -53.16 38.27 24.89
CA VAL A 11 -52.49 38.65 26.13
C VAL A 11 -51.52 37.55 26.60
N ALA A 12 -51.91 36.28 26.51
CA ALA A 12 -51.04 35.15 26.82
C ALA A 12 -49.85 35.03 25.86
N ALA A 13 -50.05 35.27 24.56
CA ALA A 13 -48.98 35.25 23.57
C ALA A 13 -47.97 36.39 23.78
N LEU A 14 -48.45 37.60 24.12
CA LEU A 14 -47.60 38.74 24.43
C LEU A 14 -46.80 38.52 25.73
N LEU A 15 -47.40 37.93 26.76
CA LEU A 15 -46.71 37.57 28.00
C LEU A 15 -45.66 36.47 27.80
N ALA A 16 -45.95 35.47 26.96
CA ALA A 16 -44.98 34.43 26.61
C ALA A 16 -43.78 35.00 25.83
N GLY A 17 -44.04 35.91 24.89
CA GLY A 17 -42.98 36.63 24.17
C GLY A 17 -42.11 37.50 25.08
N LEU A 18 -42.72 38.19 26.04
CA LEU A 18 -42.00 39.02 27.02
C LEU A 18 -41.12 38.19 27.96
N LEU A 19 -41.59 37.01 28.40
CA LEU A 19 -40.83 36.08 29.23
C LEU A 19 -39.64 35.47 28.49
N LEU A 20 -39.79 35.16 27.20
CA LEU A 20 -38.70 34.73 26.33
C LEU A 20 -37.65 35.84 26.15
N LEU A 21 -38.08 37.08 25.95
CA LEU A 21 -37.17 38.22 25.80
C LEU A 21 -36.34 38.46 27.08
N VAL A 22 -36.97 38.38 28.26
CA VAL A 22 -36.30 38.53 29.56
C VAL A 22 -35.31 37.38 29.81
N GLY A 23 -35.64 36.15 29.39
CA GLY A 23 -34.75 34.99 29.46
C GLY A 23 -33.49 35.15 28.60
N VAL A 24 -33.64 35.65 27.37
CA VAL A 24 -32.51 35.89 26.44
C VAL A 24 -31.59 37.01 26.96
N THR A 25 -32.14 38.09 27.52
CA THR A 25 -31.30 39.15 28.12
C THR A 25 -30.52 38.69 29.35
N ARG A 26 -31.04 37.75 30.16
CA ARG A 26 -30.30 37.17 31.29
C ARG A 26 -29.19 36.20 30.85
N LEU A 27 -29.36 35.47 29.75
CA LEU A 27 -28.29 34.63 29.19
C LEU A 27 -27.15 35.48 28.63
N LEU A 28 -27.46 36.57 27.93
CA LEU A 28 -26.44 37.47 27.36
C LEU A 28 -25.66 38.23 28.43
N ALA A 29 -26.30 38.64 29.53
CA ALA A 29 -25.64 39.28 30.65
C ALA A 29 -24.69 38.34 31.42
N ASN A 30 -25.04 37.05 31.55
CA ASN A 30 -24.18 36.05 32.18
C ASN A 30 -23.02 35.58 31.28
N GLY A 31 -23.18 35.65 29.95
CA GLY A 31 -22.12 35.35 28.99
C GLY A 31 -20.96 36.36 29.02
N GLN A 32 -21.25 37.65 29.22
CA GLN A 32 -20.20 38.69 29.27
C GLN A 32 -19.37 38.67 30.57
N ALA A 33 -19.92 38.18 31.67
CA ALA A 33 -19.19 38.06 32.94
C ALA A 33 -18.14 36.92 32.94
N LEU A 34 -18.28 35.94 32.05
CA LEU A 34 -17.33 34.82 31.90
C LEU A 34 -16.18 35.10 30.91
N ALA A 35 -16.31 36.11 30.04
CA ALA A 35 -15.31 36.43 29.02
C ALA A 35 -14.09 37.24 29.53
N ASN A 36 -14.17 37.83 30.74
CA ASN A 36 -13.13 38.73 31.26
C ASN A 36 -12.25 38.11 32.36
N LYS A 37 -12.28 36.79 32.56
CA LYS A 37 -11.37 36.11 33.49
C LYS A 37 -10.18 35.52 32.71
N PRO A 38 -8.93 36.00 32.92
CA PRO A 38 -7.78 35.42 32.25
C PRO A 38 -7.65 33.94 32.62
N ALA A 39 -7.58 33.08 31.61
CA ALA A 39 -7.43 31.65 31.79
C ALA A 39 -6.11 31.34 32.51
N PRO A 40 -6.11 30.49 33.55
CA PRO A 40 -4.86 30.00 34.12
C PRO A 40 -4.12 29.18 33.05
N ALA A 41 -2.81 29.40 32.92
CA ALA A 41 -1.95 28.64 32.03
C ALA A 41 -2.11 27.14 32.32
N ALA A 42 -2.77 26.42 31.42
CA ALA A 42 -2.92 24.98 31.50
C ALA A 42 -1.59 24.35 31.07
N GLY A 43 -0.86 23.77 32.02
CA GLY A 43 0.18 22.81 31.71
C GLY A 43 -0.42 21.57 31.01
N PRO A 44 0.38 20.79 30.27
CA PRO A 44 -0.09 19.61 29.57
C PRO A 44 -0.76 18.63 30.54
N LEU A 45 -2.03 18.34 30.31
CA LEU A 45 -2.74 17.28 31.04
C LEU A 45 -2.14 15.93 30.62
N PRO A 46 -1.82 15.03 31.58
CA PRO A 46 -1.37 13.69 31.26
C PRO A 46 -2.46 12.95 30.49
N ALA A 47 -2.09 12.28 29.40
CA ALA A 47 -2.97 11.42 28.63
C ALA A 47 -3.60 10.36 29.56
N PRO A 48 -4.93 10.15 29.53
CA PRO A 48 -5.56 9.11 30.32
C PRO A 48 -5.06 7.74 29.85
N ALA A 49 -4.55 6.94 30.80
CA ALA A 49 -4.12 5.58 30.54
C ALA A 49 -5.31 4.75 30.03
N ALA A 50 -5.25 4.32 28.77
CA ALA A 50 -6.20 3.38 28.20
C ALA A 50 -6.09 2.05 28.98
N GLN A 51 -7.18 1.64 29.64
CA GLN A 51 -7.24 0.29 30.21
C GLN A 51 -7.57 -0.71 29.10
N PRO A 52 -6.71 -1.70 28.80
CA PRO A 52 -7.05 -2.75 27.87
C PRO A 52 -8.19 -3.60 28.42
N LEU A 53 -9.28 -3.70 27.66
CA LEU A 53 -10.37 -4.63 27.92
C LEU A 53 -9.88 -6.06 27.67
N THR A 54 -9.41 -6.75 28.72
CA THR A 54 -9.12 -8.18 28.62
C THR A 54 -10.43 -8.97 28.64
N ARG A 55 -10.97 -9.31 27.48
CA ARG A 55 -12.05 -10.28 27.37
C ARG A 55 -11.48 -11.69 27.62
N PRO A 56 -12.13 -12.54 28.42
CA PRO A 56 -11.73 -13.94 28.53
C PRO A 56 -11.80 -14.60 27.16
N GLU A 57 -10.70 -15.23 26.75
CA GLU A 57 -10.63 -16.06 25.56
C GLU A 57 -11.73 -17.15 25.65
N PRO A 58 -12.65 -17.26 24.68
CA PRO A 58 -13.75 -18.20 24.76
C PRO A 58 -13.25 -19.63 24.58
N LYS A 59 -12.96 -20.31 25.70
CA LYS A 59 -12.80 -21.76 25.77
C LYS A 59 -14.17 -22.42 25.82
N GLY A 60 -14.71 -22.85 24.69
CA GLY A 60 -15.88 -23.73 24.70
C GLY A 60 -16.64 -23.88 23.38
N ALA A 61 -16.38 -24.99 22.68
CA ALA A 61 -17.30 -25.76 21.86
C ALA A 61 -18.11 -25.04 20.76
N ASP A 62 -17.42 -24.56 19.72
CA ASP A 62 -17.92 -24.73 18.34
C ASP A 62 -16.87 -25.51 17.53
N THR A 63 -16.78 -26.80 17.84
CA THR A 63 -15.97 -27.75 17.10
C THR A 63 -16.68 -28.10 15.79
N ALA A 64 -16.08 -27.66 14.69
CA ALA A 64 -16.24 -28.16 13.32
C ALA A 64 -17.34 -27.54 12.42
N ARG A 65 -17.20 -26.23 12.12
CA ARG A 65 -17.08 -25.88 10.69
C ARG A 65 -15.60 -25.85 10.34
N PRO A 66 -15.15 -26.43 9.22
CA PRO A 66 -13.73 -26.44 8.84
C PRO A 66 -13.30 -25.01 8.47
N MET A 67 -12.94 -24.20 9.47
CA MET A 67 -12.13 -23.01 9.30
C MET A 67 -10.70 -23.46 8.99
N LEU A 68 -10.48 -23.99 7.79
CA LEU A 68 -9.17 -24.18 7.13
C LEU A 68 -9.42 -24.80 5.75
N ALA A 69 -10.36 -24.24 4.98
CA ALA A 69 -10.21 -24.30 3.53
C ALA A 69 -8.93 -23.52 3.17
N ALA A 70 -8.19 -23.98 2.15
CA ALA A 70 -7.00 -23.30 1.64
C ALA A 70 -7.23 -21.78 1.50
N PRO A 71 -6.20 -20.93 1.69
CA PRO A 71 -6.34 -19.49 1.57
C PRO A 71 -6.86 -19.14 0.17
N ILE A 72 -8.16 -18.92 0.08
CA ILE A 72 -8.81 -18.35 -1.09
C ILE A 72 -8.37 -16.90 -1.12
N THR A 73 -7.67 -16.52 -2.19
CA THR A 73 -7.37 -15.12 -2.47
C THR A 73 -8.70 -14.35 -2.44
N PRO A 74 -8.87 -13.35 -1.56
CA PRO A 74 -10.08 -12.56 -1.51
C PRO A 74 -10.37 -11.97 -2.89
N THR A 75 -11.56 -12.23 -3.43
CA THR A 75 -11.99 -11.61 -4.68
C THR A 75 -12.74 -10.33 -4.37
N ASN A 76 -12.14 -9.19 -4.73
CA ASN A 76 -12.85 -7.92 -4.69
C ASN A 76 -14.00 -7.93 -5.70
N ARG A 77 -15.13 -7.36 -5.27
CA ARG A 77 -16.22 -6.98 -6.15
C ARG A 77 -15.75 -5.77 -6.97
N LEU A 78 -16.22 -5.70 -8.21
CA LEU A 78 -15.97 -4.54 -9.06
C LEU A 78 -16.72 -3.33 -8.52
N THR A 79 -16.15 -2.14 -8.66
CA THR A 79 -16.90 -0.89 -8.51
C THR A 79 -17.83 -0.69 -9.73
N GLY A 80 -18.80 0.19 -9.58
CA GLY A 80 -19.64 0.70 -10.66
C GLY A 80 -19.02 1.94 -11.32
N SER A 81 -19.84 2.70 -12.04
CA SER A 81 -19.45 3.97 -12.67
C SER A 81 -20.15 5.15 -11.99
N VAL A 82 -19.52 6.32 -12.08
CA VAL A 82 -20.08 7.59 -11.56
C VAL A 82 -20.12 8.60 -12.70
N THR A 83 -21.30 9.22 -12.89
CA THR A 83 -21.52 10.28 -13.86
C THR A 83 -21.77 11.60 -13.13
N LEU A 84 -21.00 12.63 -13.47
CA LEU A 84 -21.28 13.99 -12.99
C LEU A 84 -22.49 14.56 -13.74
N LEU A 85 -23.58 14.83 -13.02
CA LEU A 85 -24.81 15.40 -13.56
C LEU A 85 -24.77 16.93 -13.57
N ALA A 86 -24.30 17.54 -12.48
CA ALA A 86 -24.21 18.99 -12.31
C ALA A 86 -23.10 19.38 -11.31
N GLY A 87 -22.61 20.61 -11.40
CA GLY A 87 -21.61 21.17 -10.48
C GLY A 87 -20.35 21.70 -11.15
N PRO A 88 -19.55 22.54 -10.46
CA PRO A 88 -19.85 23.09 -9.13
C PRO A 88 -20.96 24.16 -9.18
N TYR A 89 -21.87 24.13 -8.21
CA TYR A 89 -22.88 25.19 -7.98
C TYR A 89 -22.98 25.54 -6.50
N THR A 90 -23.61 26.67 -6.14
CA THR A 90 -23.78 27.04 -4.72
C THR A 90 -24.81 26.12 -4.04
N CYS A 91 -24.42 25.46 -2.95
CA CYS A 91 -25.33 24.58 -2.21
C CYS A 91 -26.56 25.33 -1.68
N ALA A 92 -27.75 24.74 -1.82
CA ALA A 92 -29.01 25.35 -1.35
C ALA A 92 -29.07 25.49 0.18
N SER A 93 -28.50 24.52 0.90
CA SER A 93 -28.38 24.47 2.36
C SER A 93 -26.90 24.44 2.77
N SER A 94 -26.28 25.61 2.90
CA SER A 94 -24.90 25.69 3.40
C SER A 94 -24.87 26.37 4.77
N THR A 95 -24.55 25.59 5.79
CA THR A 95 -24.21 26.07 7.14
C THR A 95 -22.74 26.49 7.24
N VAL A 96 -21.91 26.12 6.25
CA VAL A 96 -20.46 26.32 6.24
C VAL A 96 -20.06 27.14 5.02
N ALA A 97 -19.59 28.37 5.24
CA ALA A 97 -19.28 29.31 4.18
C ALA A 97 -18.31 28.74 3.11
N GLY A 98 -18.60 29.05 1.84
CA GLY A 98 -17.77 28.70 0.68
C GLY A 98 -17.95 27.25 0.19
N GLN A 99 -19.05 26.58 0.54
CA GLN A 99 -19.36 25.26 0.01
C GLN A 99 -19.92 25.31 -1.41
N VAL A 100 -19.49 24.35 -2.23
CA VAL A 100 -20.03 24.09 -3.56
C VAL A 100 -20.59 22.67 -3.62
N CYS A 101 -21.62 22.48 -4.42
CA CYS A 101 -22.32 21.21 -4.57
C CYS A 101 -22.09 20.64 -5.98
N TYR A 102 -22.04 19.31 -6.03
CA TYR A 102 -22.02 18.51 -7.24
C TYR A 102 -23.14 17.47 -7.15
N ASP A 103 -23.90 17.28 -8.21
CA ASP A 103 -24.81 16.16 -8.33
C ASP A 103 -24.17 15.10 -9.19
N VAL A 104 -24.15 13.88 -8.68
CA VAL A 104 -23.61 12.71 -9.36
C VAL A 104 -24.67 11.62 -9.43
N GLN A 105 -24.49 10.69 -10.36
CA GLN A 105 -25.27 9.47 -10.45
C GLN A 105 -24.32 8.29 -10.45
N VAL A 106 -24.61 7.30 -9.60
CA VAL A 106 -23.83 6.07 -9.48
C VAL A 106 -24.59 4.91 -10.11
N ASP A 107 -23.95 4.21 -11.05
CA ASP A 107 -24.51 3.05 -11.74
C ASP A 107 -23.70 1.80 -11.39
N CYS A 108 -24.40 0.78 -10.87
CA CYS A 108 -23.83 -0.49 -10.44
C CYS A 108 -24.18 -1.67 -11.37
N ALA A 109 -24.68 -1.40 -12.59
CA ALA A 109 -25.10 -2.42 -13.55
C ALA A 109 -24.00 -3.45 -13.89
N GLN A 110 -22.72 -3.07 -13.77
CA GLN A 110 -21.57 -3.97 -13.98
C GLN A 110 -21.41 -5.01 -12.86
N THR A 111 -22.01 -4.77 -11.69
CA THR A 111 -21.92 -5.65 -10.52
C THR A 111 -23.15 -6.52 -10.35
N PHE A 112 -24.33 -6.03 -10.74
CA PHE A 112 -25.57 -6.78 -10.83
C PHE A 112 -26.57 -6.03 -11.72
N THR A 113 -27.32 -6.78 -12.53
CA THR A 113 -28.18 -6.25 -13.61
C THR A 113 -29.41 -5.46 -13.14
N GLN A 114 -29.62 -5.30 -11.83
CA GLN A 114 -30.91 -4.96 -11.23
C GLN A 114 -30.88 -3.76 -10.28
N ALA A 115 -29.79 -2.99 -10.22
CA ALA A 115 -29.83 -1.69 -9.52
C ALA A 115 -30.11 -0.57 -10.52
N ALA A 116 -31.21 0.15 -10.30
CA ALA A 116 -31.37 1.48 -10.86
C ALA A 116 -30.19 2.39 -10.41
N PRO A 117 -29.69 3.27 -11.30
CA PRO A 117 -28.70 4.26 -10.93
C PRO A 117 -29.22 5.16 -9.80
N LEU A 118 -28.37 5.43 -8.81
CA LEU A 118 -28.74 6.25 -7.64
C LEU A 118 -28.01 7.59 -7.68
N GLY A 119 -28.77 8.68 -7.53
CA GLY A 119 -28.21 10.03 -7.42
C GLY A 119 -27.57 10.27 -6.04
N ALA A 120 -26.59 11.16 -6.00
CA ALA A 120 -26.06 11.74 -4.76
C ALA A 120 -25.67 13.20 -4.98
N THR A 121 -25.79 14.00 -3.94
CA THR A 121 -25.25 15.35 -3.86
C THR A 121 -24.00 15.33 -2.99
N LEU A 122 -22.92 15.92 -3.50
CA LEU A 122 -21.65 16.08 -2.81
C LEU A 122 -21.51 17.53 -2.36
N LYS A 123 -21.55 17.77 -1.06
CA LYS A 123 -21.31 19.10 -0.48
C LYS A 123 -19.83 19.25 -0.14
N VAL A 124 -19.13 20.02 -0.96
CA VAL A 124 -17.66 20.15 -0.94
C VAL A 124 -17.28 21.50 -0.35
N ALA A 125 -16.45 21.48 0.69
CA ALA A 125 -15.89 22.69 1.28
C ALA A 125 -14.38 22.72 1.07
N ALA A 126 -13.87 23.83 0.50
CA ALA A 126 -12.44 24.04 0.30
C ALA A 126 -11.69 24.09 1.65
N PRO A 127 -10.41 23.67 1.69
CA PRO A 127 -9.56 23.89 2.86
C PRO A 127 -9.43 25.40 3.14
N LEU A 128 -9.30 25.75 4.42
CA LEU A 128 -9.11 27.15 4.85
C LEU A 128 -7.63 27.49 5.11
N ALA A 129 -6.79 26.49 5.32
CA ALA A 129 -5.35 26.65 5.47
C ALA A 129 -4.59 26.13 4.24
N THR A 130 -3.42 26.72 4.02
CA THR A 130 -2.44 26.30 3.02
C THR A 130 -1.16 25.84 3.73
N PRO A 131 -0.52 24.73 3.30
CA PRO A 131 -0.90 23.88 2.16
C PRO A 131 -2.14 23.03 2.46
N THR A 132 -2.80 22.56 1.40
CA THR A 132 -3.85 21.52 1.52
C THR A 132 -3.20 20.24 2.05
N ARG A 133 -3.84 19.58 3.01
CA ARG A 133 -3.36 18.32 3.61
C ARG A 133 -4.03 17.09 3.03
N GLY A 134 -5.24 17.23 2.50
CA GLY A 134 -6.05 16.09 2.13
C GLY A 134 -7.51 16.38 1.84
N THR A 135 -8.23 15.31 1.52
CA THR A 135 -9.69 15.28 1.42
C THR A 135 -10.25 14.27 2.43
N ILE A 136 -11.26 14.70 3.20
CA ILE A 136 -11.99 13.84 4.15
C ILE A 136 -13.43 13.68 3.67
N LEU A 137 -13.85 12.44 3.45
CA LEU A 137 -15.23 12.08 3.12
C LEU A 137 -16.06 11.84 4.39
N PHE A 138 -17.31 12.27 4.37
CA PHE A 138 -18.26 12.07 5.46
C PHE A 138 -19.53 11.38 4.96
N PHE A 139 -19.77 10.16 5.44
CA PHE A 139 -20.93 9.35 5.12
C PHE A 139 -21.94 9.34 6.27
N SER A 140 -23.12 9.95 6.09
CA SER A 140 -24.16 10.00 7.11
C SER A 140 -24.77 8.63 7.46
N GLY A 141 -25.25 8.53 8.70
CA GLY A 141 -25.94 7.34 9.22
C GLY A 141 -27.37 7.28 8.73
N TRP A 142 -28.14 6.32 9.26
CA TRP A 142 -29.46 6.01 8.68
C TRP A 142 -29.36 5.96 7.16
N THR A 143 -30.36 6.42 6.40
CA THR A 143 -30.49 6.36 4.93
C THR A 143 -29.32 6.96 4.15
N GLY A 144 -28.57 7.86 4.77
CA GLY A 144 -27.47 8.56 4.11
C GLY A 144 -27.94 9.68 3.16
N ASP A 145 -29.23 10.03 3.18
CA ASP A 145 -29.88 11.01 2.29
C ASP A 145 -29.89 12.43 2.83
N TYR A 146 -28.96 12.72 3.74
CA TYR A 146 -28.80 14.01 4.39
C TYR A 146 -27.32 14.31 4.62
N ASP A 147 -26.99 15.58 4.74
CA ASP A 147 -25.62 16.01 4.97
C ASP A 147 -25.14 15.61 6.37
N TRP A 148 -23.86 15.29 6.50
CA TRP A 148 -23.27 14.85 7.76
C TRP A 148 -23.49 15.85 8.91
N ASP A 149 -23.45 17.14 8.58
CA ASP A 149 -23.52 18.25 9.52
C ASP A 149 -24.93 18.66 9.97
N GLU A 150 -25.99 18.09 9.39
CA GLU A 150 -27.38 18.57 9.56
C GLU A 150 -28.05 18.27 10.91
N SER A 151 -27.35 17.71 11.89
CA SER A 151 -28.02 17.19 13.10
C SER A 151 -27.36 17.47 14.44
N LEU A 152 -26.09 17.90 14.48
CA LEU A 152 -25.34 17.98 15.75
C LEU A 152 -24.29 19.11 15.74
N PRO A 153 -24.30 20.04 16.72
CA PRO A 153 -23.33 21.15 16.79
C PRO A 153 -21.87 20.71 16.71
N GLY A 154 -21.52 19.60 17.37
CA GLY A 154 -20.14 19.09 17.38
C GLY A 154 -19.60 18.70 15.99
N ARG A 155 -20.47 18.34 15.04
CA ARG A 155 -20.07 17.98 13.67
C ARG A 155 -19.73 19.19 12.82
N LEU A 156 -20.47 20.29 12.98
CA LEU A 156 -20.16 21.57 12.32
C LEU A 156 -18.80 22.09 12.77
N ASP A 157 -18.55 22.09 14.07
CA ASP A 157 -17.27 22.51 14.65
C ASP A 157 -16.13 21.61 14.19
N LEU A 158 -16.35 20.30 14.11
CA LEU A 158 -15.37 19.34 13.59
C LEU A 158 -15.00 19.65 12.13
N ILE A 159 -15.99 19.83 11.25
CA ILE A 159 -15.74 20.16 9.84
C ILE A 159 -14.98 21.48 9.72
N ALA A 160 -15.39 22.51 10.47
CA ALA A 160 -14.69 23.80 10.47
C ALA A 160 -13.24 23.66 10.95
N GLN A 161 -12.98 22.89 11.99
CA GLN A 161 -11.63 22.64 12.51
C GLN A 161 -10.76 21.87 11.52
N LEU A 162 -11.29 20.83 10.86
CA LEU A 162 -10.56 20.08 9.84
C LEU A 162 -10.25 20.95 8.61
N ARG A 163 -11.19 21.79 8.19
CA ARG A 163 -10.93 22.79 7.14
C ARG A 163 -9.86 23.79 7.54
N GLY A 164 -9.91 24.29 8.77
CA GLY A 164 -8.89 25.15 9.37
C GLY A 164 -7.53 24.47 9.46
N ALA A 165 -7.50 23.15 9.56
CA ALA A 165 -6.26 22.36 9.53
C ALA A 165 -5.75 22.08 8.12
N GLY A 166 -6.45 22.49 7.06
CA GLY A 166 -6.02 22.33 5.66
C GLY A 166 -6.68 21.16 4.92
N TYR A 167 -7.72 20.53 5.47
CA TYR A 167 -8.46 19.48 4.77
C TYR A 167 -9.62 20.04 3.94
N ARG A 168 -9.78 19.55 2.72
CA ARG A 168 -11.04 19.59 2.01
C ARG A 168 -12.01 18.62 2.68
N THR A 169 -13.27 19.00 2.80
CA THR A 169 -14.31 18.10 3.33
C THR A 169 -15.38 17.85 2.28
N VAL A 170 -15.77 16.60 2.09
CA VAL A 170 -16.83 16.19 1.17
C VAL A 170 -17.90 15.46 1.96
N GLN A 171 -19.09 16.04 2.08
CA GLN A 171 -20.25 15.39 2.67
C GLN A 171 -21.08 14.76 1.56
N ILE A 172 -21.59 13.56 1.81
CA ILE A 172 -22.31 12.76 0.82
C ILE A 172 -23.74 12.58 1.28
N ALA A 173 -24.68 13.11 0.49
CA ALA A 173 -26.11 12.95 0.69
C ALA A 173 -26.70 12.23 -0.52
N TRP A 174 -27.20 11.01 -0.33
CA TRP A 174 -27.83 10.23 -1.39
C TRP A 174 -29.23 10.78 -1.73
N ALA A 175 -29.65 10.65 -2.99
CA ALA A 175 -31.01 11.04 -3.40
C ALA A 175 -32.11 10.18 -2.73
N SER A 176 -31.73 8.98 -2.27
CA SER A 176 -32.53 8.09 -1.44
C SER A 176 -31.60 7.13 -0.69
N SER A 177 -32.15 6.22 0.12
CA SER A 177 -31.38 5.23 0.89
C SER A 177 -30.35 4.47 0.05
N TRP A 178 -29.07 4.56 0.42
CA TRP A 178 -27.98 3.95 -0.35
C TRP A 178 -28.05 2.41 -0.42
N TRP A 179 -28.73 1.76 0.54
CA TRP A 179 -28.88 0.31 0.60
C TRP A 179 -30.27 -0.17 0.20
N ASP A 180 -31.16 0.69 -0.29
CA ASP A 180 -32.45 0.22 -0.78
C ASP A 180 -32.24 -0.45 -2.14
N ALA A 181 -32.74 -1.68 -2.26
CA ALA A 181 -32.89 -2.35 -3.53
C ALA A 181 -34.20 -1.92 -4.19
N ASP A 182 -34.26 -2.06 -5.52
CA ASP A 182 -35.51 -1.85 -6.25
C ASP A 182 -36.57 -2.86 -5.79
N PRO A 183 -37.87 -2.54 -5.92
CA PRO A 183 -38.94 -3.43 -5.48
C PRO A 183 -38.83 -4.84 -6.07
N ASN A 184 -38.90 -5.84 -5.20
CA ASN A 184 -38.75 -7.28 -5.50
C ASN A 184 -37.34 -7.73 -5.91
N GLU A 185 -36.32 -6.90 -5.72
CA GLU A 185 -34.94 -7.26 -6.02
C GLU A 185 -34.17 -7.73 -4.77
N LEU A 186 -33.82 -9.02 -4.73
CA LEU A 186 -33.17 -9.67 -3.59
C LEU A 186 -31.64 -9.47 -3.59
N VAL A 187 -31.20 -8.21 -3.64
CA VAL A 187 -29.79 -7.84 -3.87
C VAL A 187 -28.93 -7.99 -2.61
N GLY A 188 -29.40 -7.47 -1.48
CA GLY A 188 -28.66 -7.42 -0.22
C GLY A 188 -27.66 -6.27 -0.13
N VAL A 189 -27.39 -5.82 1.11
CA VAL A 189 -26.60 -4.60 1.37
C VAL A 189 -25.16 -4.70 0.86
N GLY A 190 -24.52 -5.87 0.95
CA GLY A 190 -23.15 -6.05 0.48
C GLY A 190 -22.98 -5.82 -1.04
N ARG A 191 -24.02 -6.08 -1.85
CA ARG A 191 -24.00 -5.77 -3.30
C ARG A 191 -24.32 -4.30 -3.55
N LEU A 192 -25.27 -3.73 -2.80
CA LEU A 192 -25.64 -2.31 -2.91
C LEU A 192 -24.53 -1.36 -2.48
N ALA A 193 -23.59 -1.83 -1.65
CA ALA A 193 -22.37 -1.10 -1.29
C ALA A 193 -21.43 -0.80 -2.47
N CYS A 194 -21.70 -1.34 -3.67
CA CYS A 194 -21.13 -0.83 -4.91
C CYS A 194 -21.32 0.69 -5.04
N ARG A 195 -22.46 1.24 -4.60
CA ARG A 195 -22.77 2.68 -4.68
C ARG A 195 -21.72 3.53 -3.94
N PRO A 196 -21.54 3.42 -2.61
CA PRO A 196 -20.49 4.16 -1.91
C PRO A 196 -19.08 3.80 -2.38
N ALA A 197 -18.81 2.55 -2.77
CA ALA A 197 -17.47 2.16 -3.24
C ALA A 197 -17.07 2.90 -4.53
N SER A 198 -17.98 2.95 -5.50
CA SER A 198 -17.77 3.66 -6.77
C SER A 198 -17.58 5.15 -6.56
N LEU A 199 -18.31 5.73 -5.59
CA LEU A 199 -18.19 7.14 -5.28
C LEU A 199 -16.86 7.47 -4.60
N ILE A 200 -16.37 6.63 -3.68
CA ILE A 200 -15.05 6.78 -3.06
C ILE A 200 -13.95 6.75 -4.12
N ASP A 201 -14.00 5.77 -5.02
CA ASP A 201 -13.03 5.62 -6.12
C ASP A 201 -13.08 6.80 -7.10
N TRP A 202 -14.30 7.23 -7.49
CA TRP A 202 -14.47 8.37 -8.39
C TRP A 202 -13.99 9.69 -7.77
N ILE A 203 -14.30 9.97 -6.49
CA ILE A 203 -13.83 11.19 -5.82
C ILE A 203 -12.29 11.17 -5.69
N TYR A 204 -11.70 10.01 -5.41
CA TYR A 204 -10.25 9.84 -5.37
C TYR A 204 -9.64 10.20 -6.73
N ALA A 205 -10.20 9.70 -7.82
CA ALA A 205 -9.70 9.98 -9.17
C ALA A 205 -10.03 11.38 -9.70
N ALA A 206 -11.06 12.05 -9.17
CA ALA A 206 -11.59 13.31 -9.70
C ALA A 206 -10.66 14.50 -9.43
N PRO A 207 -10.13 15.18 -10.48
CA PRO A 207 -9.17 16.26 -10.32
C PRO A 207 -9.65 17.42 -9.43
N ALA A 208 -10.92 17.81 -9.56
CA ALA A 208 -11.49 18.93 -8.80
C ALA A 208 -11.70 18.61 -7.30
N LEU A 209 -11.67 17.33 -6.92
CA LEU A 209 -12.03 16.86 -5.58
C LEU A 209 -10.84 16.25 -4.81
N HIS A 210 -9.91 15.62 -5.51
CA HIS A 210 -8.69 15.08 -4.92
C HIS A 210 -7.50 15.15 -5.90
N ASN A 211 -7.46 14.29 -6.94
CA ASN A 211 -6.29 14.02 -7.79
C ASN A 211 -5.95 15.09 -8.87
N GLY A 212 -6.36 16.35 -8.68
CA GLY A 212 -6.13 17.44 -9.65
C GLY A 212 -5.64 18.72 -9.03
N LEU A 213 -5.48 18.71 -7.72
CA LEU A 213 -4.40 19.46 -7.13
C LEU A 213 -3.13 18.75 -7.60
N GLN A 214 -2.16 19.49 -8.13
CA GLN A 214 -1.05 18.99 -8.96
C GLN A 214 -0.12 17.96 -8.29
N GLU A 215 -0.46 17.48 -7.10
CA GLU A 215 0.40 16.68 -6.25
C GLU A 215 -0.29 15.36 -5.87
N PRO A 216 0.21 14.21 -6.33
CA PRO A 216 -0.36 12.87 -6.07
C PRO A 216 -0.25 12.40 -4.60
N GLU A 217 -0.27 13.31 -3.64
CA GLU A 217 0.27 13.08 -2.28
C GLU A 217 -0.59 13.61 -1.15
N GLU A 218 -1.72 14.24 -1.46
CA GLU A 218 -2.67 14.65 -0.45
C GLU A 218 -3.27 13.43 0.26
N ALA A 219 -3.51 13.52 1.57
CA ALA A 219 -4.16 12.43 2.30
C ALA A 219 -5.60 12.26 1.81
N TYR A 220 -6.04 11.01 1.62
CA TYR A 220 -7.43 10.70 1.33
C TYR A 220 -8.02 9.87 2.46
N CYS A 221 -9.06 10.37 3.11
CA CYS A 221 -9.60 9.76 4.32
C CYS A 221 -11.11 9.77 4.32
N ALA A 222 -11.71 8.94 5.16
CA ALA A 222 -13.16 8.85 5.26
C ALA A 222 -13.61 8.59 6.69
N THR A 223 -14.82 9.03 7.00
CA THR A 223 -15.57 8.59 8.17
C THR A 223 -17.01 8.29 7.81
N GLY A 224 -17.62 7.43 8.60
CA GLY A 224 -19.06 7.28 8.61
C GLY A 224 -19.59 6.97 10.00
N HIS A 225 -20.87 7.28 10.22
CA HIS A 225 -21.56 7.08 11.49
C HIS A 225 -22.66 6.06 11.29
N SER A 226 -22.72 5.05 12.15
CA SER A 226 -23.73 3.99 12.09
C SER A 226 -23.83 3.35 10.70
N SER A 227 -24.87 3.67 9.92
CA SER A 227 -25.05 3.15 8.56
C SER A 227 -24.06 3.74 7.56
N GLY A 228 -23.55 4.94 7.82
CA GLY A 228 -22.43 5.51 7.08
C GLY A 228 -21.11 4.79 7.35
N ALA A 229 -20.92 4.29 8.59
CA ALA A 229 -19.78 3.42 8.88
C ALA A 229 -19.88 2.12 8.06
N ALA A 230 -21.08 1.58 7.81
CA ALA A 230 -21.24 0.43 6.92
C ALA A 230 -21.00 0.76 5.45
N GLN A 231 -21.41 1.94 4.95
CA GLN A 231 -21.02 2.38 3.61
C GLN A 231 -19.52 2.22 3.42
N LEU A 232 -18.74 2.80 4.33
CA LEU A 232 -17.29 2.74 4.30
C LEU A 232 -16.75 1.31 4.47
N ALA A 233 -17.28 0.54 5.44
CA ALA A 233 -16.75 -0.78 5.77
C ALA A 233 -16.98 -1.79 4.64
N PHE A 234 -18.17 -1.80 4.04
CA PHE A 234 -18.45 -2.66 2.89
C PHE A 234 -17.60 -2.27 1.68
N SER A 235 -17.46 -0.98 1.40
CA SER A 235 -16.59 -0.51 0.32
C SER A 235 -15.15 -0.99 0.53
N MET A 236 -14.60 -0.83 1.74
CA MET A 236 -13.24 -1.26 2.04
C MET A 236 -13.07 -2.78 1.94
N ALA A 237 -13.96 -3.54 2.58
CA ALA A 237 -13.78 -4.98 2.70
C ALA A 237 -14.11 -5.75 1.42
N GLN A 238 -15.19 -5.36 0.73
CA GLN A 238 -15.70 -6.12 -0.41
C GLN A 238 -15.30 -5.54 -1.77
N TYR A 239 -14.93 -4.26 -1.84
CA TYR A 239 -14.60 -3.58 -3.11
C TYR A 239 -13.16 -3.08 -3.18
N GLY A 240 -12.36 -3.29 -2.12
CA GLY A 240 -10.92 -3.01 -2.13
C GLY A 240 -10.55 -1.53 -2.09
N VAL A 241 -11.49 -0.61 -1.83
CA VAL A 241 -11.19 0.84 -1.81
C VAL A 241 -10.36 1.29 -0.60
N ALA A 242 -10.07 0.38 0.33
CA ALA A 242 -9.17 0.66 1.45
C ALA A 242 -7.81 1.17 0.96
N GLY A 243 -7.29 0.64 -0.16
CA GLY A 243 -6.00 1.07 -0.70
C GLY A 243 -5.90 2.55 -1.09
N HIS A 244 -7.03 3.25 -1.26
CA HIS A 244 -7.04 4.70 -1.48
C HIS A 244 -6.96 5.49 -0.18
N LEU A 245 -7.34 4.90 0.95
CA LEU A 245 -7.55 5.61 2.20
C LEU A 245 -6.30 5.56 3.08
N ALA A 246 -5.80 6.73 3.46
CA ALA A 246 -4.83 6.86 4.54
C ALA A 246 -5.48 6.59 5.91
N THR A 247 -6.75 6.99 6.10
CA THR A 247 -7.51 6.74 7.33
C THR A 247 -8.99 6.48 7.08
N ALA A 248 -9.55 5.50 7.79
CA ALA A 248 -10.97 5.23 7.91
C ALA A 248 -11.41 5.31 9.39
N VAL A 249 -12.35 6.21 9.71
CA VAL A 249 -12.92 6.35 11.06
C VAL A 249 -14.37 5.86 11.10
N PHE A 250 -14.61 4.78 11.84
CA PHE A 250 -15.92 4.18 12.05
C PHE A 250 -16.54 4.69 13.35
N GLU A 251 -17.48 5.61 13.24
CA GLU A 251 -18.22 6.12 14.40
C GLU A 251 -19.45 5.24 14.68
N ALA A 252 -19.51 4.64 15.87
CA ALA A 252 -20.67 3.90 16.36
C ALA A 252 -21.20 2.82 15.40
N GLY A 253 -20.31 2.16 14.64
CA GLY A 253 -20.65 1.13 13.67
C GLY A 253 -19.40 0.43 13.11
N PRO A 254 -19.48 -0.26 11.97
CA PRO A 254 -20.62 -0.36 11.02
C PRO A 254 -21.84 -1.16 11.53
N ASN A 255 -23.03 -0.90 10.98
CA ASN A 255 -24.15 -1.85 11.08
C ASN A 255 -23.97 -3.05 10.12
N TRP A 256 -24.82 -4.08 10.31
CA TRP A 256 -24.96 -5.21 9.39
C TRP A 256 -23.67 -6.01 9.14
N SER A 257 -22.81 -6.09 10.15
CA SER A 257 -21.61 -6.90 10.05
C SER A 257 -21.92 -8.40 9.85
N ARG A 258 -22.99 -8.87 10.49
CA ARG A 258 -23.59 -10.21 10.34
C ARG A 258 -25.10 -10.09 10.14
N VAL A 259 -25.53 -9.90 8.90
CA VAL A 259 -26.95 -9.87 8.49
C VAL A 259 -27.62 -11.21 8.77
N ASP A 260 -26.89 -12.31 8.60
CA ASP A 260 -27.38 -13.66 8.91
C ASP A 260 -27.80 -13.79 10.37
N HIS A 261 -27.02 -13.26 11.31
CA HIS A 261 -27.38 -13.25 12.73
C HIS A 261 -28.37 -12.15 13.12
N ALA A 262 -28.40 -11.06 12.35
CA ALA A 262 -29.42 -10.02 12.53
C ALA A 262 -30.83 -10.53 12.16
N CYS A 263 -30.94 -11.35 11.11
CA CYS A 263 -32.19 -11.88 10.60
C CYS A 263 -32.60 -13.21 11.23
N LEU A 264 -31.63 -14.07 11.55
CA LEU A 264 -31.85 -15.41 12.10
C LEU A 264 -31.28 -15.48 13.51
N GLN A 265 -32.09 -15.95 14.46
CA GLN A 265 -31.61 -16.18 15.83
C GLN A 265 -30.42 -17.13 15.81
N SER A 266 -29.32 -16.71 16.44
CA SER A 266 -28.14 -17.55 16.61
C SER A 266 -28.25 -18.34 17.90
N ALA A 267 -27.90 -19.63 17.84
CA ALA A 267 -27.65 -20.42 19.05
C ALA A 267 -26.30 -20.08 19.69
N ASP A 268 -25.37 -19.49 18.92
CA ASP A 268 -24.07 -19.04 19.42
C ASP A 268 -24.26 -17.78 20.30
N PRO A 269 -23.90 -17.85 21.61
CA PRO A 269 -24.00 -16.71 22.52
C PRO A 269 -23.19 -15.48 22.08
N LEU A 270 -22.15 -15.66 21.27
CA LEU A 270 -21.36 -14.56 20.73
C LEU A 270 -22.18 -13.68 19.78
N TYR A 271 -23.04 -14.31 18.97
CA TYR A 271 -23.83 -13.64 17.95
C TYR A 271 -25.31 -13.47 18.32
N ALA A 272 -25.79 -14.13 19.37
CA ALA A 272 -27.15 -13.96 19.88
C ALA A 272 -27.54 -12.49 20.14
N PRO A 273 -26.64 -11.62 20.67
CA PRO A 273 -26.94 -10.20 20.83
C PRO A 273 -27.21 -9.46 19.51
N LEU A 274 -26.72 -9.96 18.37
CA LEU A 274 -26.87 -9.30 17.07
C LEU A 274 -28.27 -9.43 16.47
N TYR A 275 -29.13 -10.29 17.04
CA TYR A 275 -30.48 -10.51 16.53
C TYR A 275 -31.32 -9.23 16.63
N GLU A 276 -31.75 -8.73 15.49
CA GLU A 276 -32.44 -7.45 15.38
C GLU A 276 -33.90 -7.55 15.84
N ALA A 277 -34.38 -6.51 16.52
CA ALA A 277 -35.80 -6.36 16.79
C ALA A 277 -36.58 -6.30 15.46
N PHE A 278 -37.89 -6.54 15.51
CA PHE A 278 -38.76 -6.53 14.32
C PHE A 278 -38.53 -5.30 13.42
N GLY A 279 -38.40 -4.11 14.02
CA GLY A 279 -38.13 -2.88 13.27
C GLY A 279 -36.78 -2.88 12.53
N GLY A 280 -35.71 -3.39 13.15
CA GLY A 280 -34.39 -3.49 12.52
C GLY A 280 -34.37 -4.52 11.37
N ARG A 281 -35.03 -5.67 11.57
CA ARG A 281 -35.19 -6.68 10.50
C ARG A 281 -35.99 -6.14 9.30
N ARG A 282 -37.03 -5.34 9.56
CA ARG A 282 -37.77 -4.66 8.49
C ARG A 282 -36.93 -3.63 7.73
N VAL A 283 -35.94 -2.99 8.38
CA VAL A 283 -34.99 -2.11 7.69
C VAL A 283 -34.06 -2.92 6.78
N ILE A 284 -33.58 -4.08 7.24
CA ILE A 284 -32.75 -4.99 6.43
C ILE A 284 -33.52 -5.48 5.20
N ASP A 285 -34.81 -5.78 5.33
CA ASP A 285 -35.66 -6.22 4.20
C ASP A 285 -35.73 -5.19 3.06
N ARG A 286 -35.44 -3.90 3.29
CA ARG A 286 -35.33 -2.91 2.21
C ARG A 286 -34.16 -3.19 1.27
N ALA A 287 -33.06 -3.75 1.78
CA ALA A 287 -31.93 -4.19 0.96
C ALA A 287 -32.26 -5.42 0.10
N PHE A 288 -33.38 -6.08 0.39
CA PHE A 288 -33.93 -7.20 -0.37
C PHE A 288 -35.21 -6.82 -1.13
N GLY A 289 -35.43 -5.53 -1.39
CA GLY A 289 -36.47 -5.07 -2.32
C GLY A 289 -37.90 -5.13 -1.75
N PHE A 290 -38.07 -5.35 -0.45
CA PHE A 290 -39.41 -5.39 0.16
C PHE A 290 -40.00 -4.00 0.44
N GLY A 291 -39.27 -2.90 0.18
CA GLY A 291 -39.82 -1.53 0.24
C GLY A 291 -40.43 -1.14 1.58
N GLY A 292 -40.01 -1.76 2.69
CA GLY A 292 -40.57 -1.56 4.03
C GLY A 292 -41.72 -2.52 4.41
N ALA A 293 -42.14 -3.40 3.51
CA ALA A 293 -42.97 -4.56 3.84
C ALA A 293 -42.16 -5.62 4.61
N ASN A 294 -42.86 -6.58 5.22
CA ASN A 294 -42.21 -7.72 5.87
C ASN A 294 -41.61 -8.62 4.79
N GLY A 295 -40.30 -8.81 4.83
CA GLY A 295 -39.58 -9.69 3.92
C GLY A 295 -38.98 -10.91 4.61
N ILE A 296 -37.98 -11.49 3.94
CA ILE A 296 -37.29 -12.70 4.36
C ILE A 296 -36.61 -12.55 5.74
N CYS A 297 -36.11 -11.36 6.08
CA CYS A 297 -35.46 -11.08 7.35
C CYS A 297 -36.48 -10.93 8.48
N THR A 298 -37.55 -10.16 8.27
CA THR A 298 -38.63 -10.01 9.25
C THR A 298 -39.29 -11.35 9.57
N ASN A 299 -39.46 -12.21 8.56
CA ASN A 299 -40.00 -13.55 8.73
C ASN A 299 -39.00 -14.54 9.34
N SER A 300 -37.74 -14.13 9.57
CA SER A 300 -36.64 -15.00 10.04
C SER A 300 -36.51 -16.27 9.21
N ASP A 301 -36.62 -16.17 7.88
CA ASP A 301 -36.69 -17.32 7.00
C ASP A 301 -35.33 -18.04 6.93
N PRO A 302 -35.19 -19.25 7.53
CA PRO A 302 -33.91 -19.96 7.54
C PRO A 302 -33.50 -20.46 6.14
N ALA A 303 -34.42 -20.57 5.18
CA ALA A 303 -34.10 -20.95 3.81
C ALA A 303 -33.22 -19.89 3.11
N GLU A 304 -33.28 -18.65 3.57
CA GLU A 304 -32.52 -17.52 3.02
C GLU A 304 -31.19 -17.28 3.74
N ARG A 305 -30.75 -18.21 4.61
CA ARG A 305 -29.47 -18.10 5.34
C ARG A 305 -28.30 -17.75 4.43
N ALA A 306 -28.12 -18.48 3.32
CA ALA A 306 -27.01 -18.25 2.40
C ALA A 306 -27.04 -16.83 1.81
N ARG A 307 -28.23 -16.27 1.59
CA ARG A 307 -28.39 -14.89 1.10
C ARG A 307 -28.03 -13.86 2.17
N PHE A 308 -28.45 -14.08 3.42
CA PHE A 308 -28.04 -13.21 4.52
C PHE A 308 -26.53 -13.27 4.78
N GLU A 309 -25.95 -14.45 4.68
CA GLU A 309 -24.51 -14.69 4.75
C GLU A 309 -23.77 -13.92 3.65
N GLU A 310 -24.24 -13.98 2.40
CA GLU A 310 -23.68 -13.20 1.28
C GLU A 310 -23.81 -11.68 1.50
N ALA A 311 -24.92 -11.22 2.07
CA ALA A 311 -25.17 -9.81 2.36
C ALA A 311 -24.39 -9.28 3.57
N SER A 312 -23.78 -10.16 4.38
CA SER A 312 -23.04 -9.81 5.58
C SER A 312 -21.65 -9.26 5.28
N LEU A 313 -21.23 -8.25 6.04
CA LEU A 313 -19.88 -7.68 5.92
C LEU A 313 -18.78 -8.69 6.27
N THR A 314 -19.00 -9.53 7.29
CA THR A 314 -17.94 -10.33 7.94
C THR A 314 -18.05 -11.85 7.76
N TYR A 315 -18.95 -12.33 6.89
CA TYR A 315 -19.16 -13.78 6.71
C TYR A 315 -18.10 -14.46 5.83
N ASN A 316 -17.74 -13.87 4.68
CA ASN A 316 -16.78 -14.47 3.74
C ASN A 316 -15.33 -14.09 4.06
N ASN A 317 -14.40 -14.63 3.27
CA ASN A 317 -12.99 -14.25 3.28
C ASN A 317 -12.74 -12.97 2.45
N TRP A 318 -13.44 -11.89 2.82
CA TRP A 318 -13.22 -10.56 2.25
C TRP A 318 -11.87 -9.95 2.71
N LEU A 319 -11.51 -8.77 2.17
CA LEU A 319 -10.32 -8.06 2.58
C LEU A 319 -10.54 -7.41 3.96
N PHE A 320 -9.86 -7.93 4.98
CA PHE A 320 -9.86 -7.34 6.32
C PHE A 320 -8.46 -6.91 6.78
N SER A 321 -7.43 -7.19 5.98
CA SER A 321 -6.08 -6.67 6.19
C SER A 321 -5.90 -5.42 5.34
N TYR A 322 -5.74 -4.27 6.00
CA TYR A 322 -5.54 -2.98 5.34
C TYR A 322 -4.11 -2.51 5.64
N PRO A 323 -3.12 -2.87 4.82
CA PRO A 323 -1.71 -2.61 5.14
C PRO A 323 -1.34 -1.12 5.11
N THR A 324 -2.07 -0.32 4.33
CA THR A 324 -1.77 1.11 4.10
C THR A 324 -2.80 2.05 4.72
N THR A 325 -3.81 1.53 5.41
CA THR A 325 -4.93 2.32 5.95
C THR A 325 -4.94 2.24 7.46
N ALA A 326 -4.90 3.39 8.13
CA ALA A 326 -5.22 3.47 9.54
C ALA A 326 -6.74 3.31 9.74
N VAL A 327 -7.13 2.39 10.62
CA VAL A 327 -8.54 2.12 10.94
C VAL A 327 -8.81 2.50 12.39
N SER A 328 -9.73 3.43 12.60
CA SER A 328 -10.16 3.86 13.93
C SER A 328 -11.63 3.53 14.16
N PHE A 329 -11.93 2.88 15.28
CA PHE A 329 -13.30 2.65 15.74
C PHE A 329 -13.59 3.53 16.95
N LEU A 330 -14.67 4.32 16.88
CA LEU A 330 -15.07 5.21 17.95
C LEU A 330 -16.46 4.81 18.47
N PHE A 331 -16.53 4.34 19.71
CA PHE A 331 -17.78 3.92 20.35
C PHE A 331 -18.10 4.76 21.58
N GLY A 332 -19.38 4.93 21.89
CA GLY A 332 -19.83 5.53 23.15
C GLY A 332 -20.11 4.48 24.22
N THR A 333 -19.80 4.74 25.49
CA THR A 333 -20.17 3.82 26.59
C THR A 333 -21.67 3.71 26.81
N LEU A 334 -22.43 4.74 26.44
CA LEU A 334 -23.90 4.79 26.52
C LEU A 334 -24.56 4.37 25.20
N ASP A 335 -23.79 3.94 24.20
CA ASP A 335 -24.36 3.39 22.98
C ASP A 335 -24.87 1.96 23.23
N THR A 336 -26.19 1.85 23.36
CA THR A 336 -26.92 0.58 23.53
C THR A 336 -27.48 0.05 22.21
N SER A 337 -27.15 0.67 21.08
CA SER A 337 -27.63 0.21 19.77
C SER A 337 -26.96 -1.11 19.37
N LEU A 338 -27.64 -1.87 18.52
CA LEU A 338 -27.06 -3.05 17.88
C LEU A 338 -25.94 -2.70 16.91
N THR A 339 -25.93 -1.47 16.39
CA THR A 339 -24.88 -0.95 15.52
C THR A 339 -23.51 -1.00 16.19
N ARG A 340 -23.39 -0.67 17.49
CA ARG A 340 -22.12 -0.83 18.23
C ARG A 340 -21.67 -2.28 18.27
N GLN A 341 -22.58 -3.21 18.52
CA GLN A 341 -22.24 -4.64 18.62
C GLN A 341 -21.81 -5.20 17.27
N GLN A 342 -22.50 -4.83 16.19
CA GLN A 342 -22.10 -5.14 14.81
C GLN A 342 -20.70 -4.54 14.51
N GLY A 343 -20.47 -3.29 14.90
CA GLY A 343 -19.18 -2.62 14.72
C GLY A 343 -18.02 -3.34 15.42
N ILE A 344 -18.24 -3.86 16.64
CA ILE A 344 -17.25 -4.67 17.36
C ILE A 344 -16.91 -5.95 16.58
N VAL A 345 -17.90 -6.60 15.96
CA VAL A 345 -17.66 -7.81 15.15
C VAL A 345 -16.76 -7.49 13.95
N TYR A 346 -16.97 -6.36 13.27
CA TYR A 346 -16.09 -5.93 12.19
C TYR A 346 -14.69 -5.57 12.69
N HIS A 347 -14.58 -4.80 13.78
CA HIS A 347 -13.30 -4.51 14.43
C HIS A 347 -12.50 -5.78 14.73
N ASP A 348 -13.13 -6.77 15.37
CA ASP A 348 -12.47 -8.02 15.74
C ASP A 348 -12.01 -8.79 14.50
N ARG A 349 -12.76 -8.72 13.40
CA ARG A 349 -12.38 -9.33 12.11
C ARG A 349 -11.16 -8.64 11.47
N VAL A 350 -11.09 -7.31 11.54
CA VAL A 350 -9.93 -6.53 11.05
C VAL A 350 -8.68 -6.81 11.88
N LEU A 351 -8.82 -6.92 13.22
CA LEU A 351 -7.73 -7.36 14.10
C LEU A 351 -7.27 -8.78 13.80
N GLN A 352 -8.21 -9.72 13.60
CA GLN A 352 -7.89 -11.12 13.28
C GLN A 352 -7.13 -11.25 11.96
N ALA A 353 -7.39 -10.35 11.00
CA ALA A 353 -6.67 -10.30 9.73
C ALA A 353 -5.31 -9.59 9.81
N ALA A 354 -4.86 -9.24 11.02
CA ALA A 354 -3.59 -8.58 11.30
C ALA A 354 -3.40 -7.29 10.50
N SER A 355 -4.45 -6.48 10.36
CA SER A 355 -4.29 -5.12 9.85
C SER A 355 -3.39 -4.33 10.84
N PRO A 356 -2.31 -3.69 10.36
CA PRO A 356 -1.26 -3.17 11.23
C PRO A 356 -1.64 -1.92 12.03
N HIS A 357 -2.71 -1.20 11.65
CA HIS A 357 -3.04 0.11 12.21
C HIS A 357 -4.49 0.22 12.65
N VAL A 358 -4.89 -0.64 13.59
CA VAL A 358 -6.26 -0.67 14.12
C VAL A 358 -6.28 -0.08 15.53
N VAL A 359 -7.09 0.94 15.74
CA VAL A 359 -7.33 1.54 17.05
C VAL A 359 -8.82 1.50 17.34
N SER A 360 -9.19 1.14 18.57
CA SER A 360 -10.57 1.22 19.05
C SER A 360 -10.62 2.05 20.32
N THR A 361 -11.43 3.10 20.31
CA THR A 361 -11.60 4.00 21.44
C THR A 361 -13.06 4.01 21.87
N THR A 362 -13.28 3.81 23.17
CA THR A 362 -14.61 3.93 23.77
C THR A 362 -14.68 5.19 24.64
N LEU A 363 -15.51 6.15 24.24
CA LEU A 363 -15.67 7.42 24.93
C LEU A 363 -16.71 7.31 26.04
N THR A 364 -16.27 7.59 27.27
CA THR A 364 -17.13 7.57 28.45
C THR A 364 -18.17 8.68 28.40
N GLY A 365 -19.43 8.34 28.66
CA GLY A 365 -20.56 9.27 28.68
C GLY A 365 -21.12 9.63 27.31
N ALA A 366 -20.50 9.19 26.22
CA ALA A 366 -21.04 9.35 24.87
C ALA A 366 -22.07 8.27 24.54
N GLY A 367 -23.15 8.66 23.86
CA GLY A 367 -24.16 7.74 23.33
C GLY A 367 -23.81 7.28 21.91
N HIS A 368 -24.84 6.97 21.13
CA HIS A 368 -24.69 6.54 19.74
C HIS A 368 -23.99 7.60 18.86
N TYR A 369 -24.31 8.88 19.06
CA TYR A 369 -23.66 10.00 18.39
C TYR A 369 -22.42 10.45 19.16
N VAL A 370 -21.29 9.76 18.98
CA VAL A 370 -20.01 10.09 19.62
C VAL A 370 -19.54 11.49 19.21
N SER A 371 -19.61 11.82 17.91
CA SER A 371 -19.31 13.16 17.38
C SER A 371 -20.32 14.23 17.81
N GLY A 372 -21.44 13.83 18.42
CA GLY A 372 -22.44 14.74 18.96
C GLY A 372 -22.04 15.41 20.27
N VAL A 373 -21.05 14.87 20.98
CA VAL A 373 -20.48 15.48 22.20
C VAL A 373 -19.10 16.08 21.90
N VAL A 374 -18.78 17.21 22.53
CA VAL A 374 -17.52 17.95 22.26
C VAL A 374 -16.28 17.07 22.39
N ALA A 375 -16.22 16.21 23.42
CA ALA A 375 -15.09 15.31 23.61
C ALA A 375 -14.94 14.30 22.46
N GLY A 376 -16.04 13.82 21.88
CA GLY A 376 -16.01 12.88 20.77
C GLY A 376 -15.73 13.54 19.43
N ALA A 377 -16.23 14.76 19.23
CA ALA A 377 -15.81 15.59 18.09
C ALA A 377 -14.30 15.89 18.13
N ASN A 378 -13.77 16.27 19.30
CA ASN A 378 -12.33 16.49 19.47
C ASN A 378 -11.53 15.20 19.25
N LEU A 379 -11.98 14.06 19.78
CA LEU A 379 -11.33 12.77 19.54
C LEU A 379 -11.28 12.44 18.05
N MET A 380 -12.39 12.61 17.32
CA MET A 380 -12.43 12.36 15.87
C MET A 380 -11.53 13.33 15.10
N ARG A 381 -11.50 14.63 15.49
CA ARG A 381 -10.55 15.60 14.95
C ARG A 381 -9.12 15.11 15.13
N ASP A 382 -8.74 14.77 16.36
CA ASP A 382 -7.38 14.38 16.71
C ASP A 382 -6.98 13.10 15.97
N THR A 383 -7.88 12.11 15.88
CA THR A 383 -7.67 10.94 15.01
C THR A 383 -7.31 11.34 13.59
N PHE A 384 -8.06 12.23 12.95
CA PHE A 384 -7.72 12.68 11.60
C PHE A 384 -6.43 13.48 11.54
N LEU A 385 -6.19 14.40 12.49
CA LEU A 385 -4.96 15.20 12.52
C LEU A 385 -3.71 14.34 12.73
N ASP A 386 -3.83 13.17 13.36
CA ASP A 386 -2.74 12.25 13.62
C ASP A 386 -2.55 11.23 12.48
N SER A 387 -3.64 10.63 11.97
CA SER A 387 -3.53 9.50 11.04
C SER A 387 -3.85 9.84 9.58
N CYS A 388 -4.60 10.90 9.30
CA CYS A 388 -4.93 11.34 7.95
C CYS A 388 -3.77 12.18 7.35
N GLN A 389 -2.59 11.57 7.29
CA GLN A 389 -1.40 12.21 6.76
C GLN A 389 -1.12 11.78 5.31
N PRO A 390 -0.52 12.68 4.52
CA PRO A 390 0.15 12.35 3.28
C PRO A 390 1.05 11.13 3.44
N SER A 391 0.97 10.20 2.51
CA SER A 391 1.90 9.07 2.43
C SER A 391 3.21 9.46 1.77
N THR A 392 3.32 10.67 1.21
CA THR A 392 4.54 11.16 0.59
C THR A 392 4.87 12.58 1.07
N TYR A 393 6.15 12.85 1.29
CA TYR A 393 6.66 14.16 1.67
C TYR A 393 7.85 14.55 0.79
N TYR A 394 7.90 15.81 0.37
CA TYR A 394 9.07 16.37 -0.30
C TYR A 394 9.95 17.13 0.68
N VAL A 395 11.26 16.96 0.55
CA VAL A 395 12.25 17.64 1.39
C VAL A 395 13.24 18.38 0.51
N VAL A 396 13.45 19.66 0.81
CA VAL A 396 14.42 20.54 0.13
C VAL A 396 15.21 21.37 1.14
N GLU A 397 16.37 21.85 0.75
CA GLU A 397 17.07 22.88 1.52
C GLU A 397 16.30 24.22 1.49
N SER A 398 16.47 25.02 2.54
CA SER A 398 15.74 26.28 2.72
C SER A 398 15.85 27.19 1.49
N GLY A 399 14.70 27.68 1.00
CA GLY A 399 14.63 28.66 -0.10
C GLY A 399 14.42 28.08 -1.49
N ALA A 400 14.60 26.77 -1.72
CA ALA A 400 14.41 26.18 -3.03
C ALA A 400 12.93 25.94 -3.41
N GLY A 401 12.07 25.70 -2.42
CA GLY A 401 10.68 25.26 -2.64
C GLY A 401 10.61 23.88 -3.33
N CYS A 402 9.59 23.09 -3.06
CA CYS A 402 9.48 21.75 -3.65
C CYS A 402 8.86 21.76 -5.07
N GLY A 403 9.04 22.84 -5.83
CA GLY A 403 8.57 22.90 -7.23
C GLY A 403 7.05 22.83 -7.44
N GLY A 404 6.25 23.14 -6.42
CA GLY A 404 4.79 22.93 -6.42
C GLY A 404 4.37 21.78 -5.50
N SER A 405 5.31 20.88 -5.20
CA SER A 405 5.00 19.66 -4.47
C SER A 405 4.74 19.84 -2.99
N THR A 406 3.68 19.20 -2.51
CA THR A 406 3.19 19.33 -1.14
C THR A 406 2.80 17.97 -0.57
N PRO A 407 3.15 17.70 0.71
CA PRO A 407 3.78 18.62 1.66
C PRO A 407 5.28 18.84 1.39
N CYS A 408 5.69 20.11 1.45
CA CYS A 408 7.09 20.50 1.32
C CYS A 408 7.66 20.82 2.70
N VAL A 409 8.64 20.03 3.14
CA VAL A 409 9.39 20.29 4.36
C VAL A 409 10.73 20.89 3.98
N THR A 410 11.10 21.99 4.63
CA THR A 410 12.30 22.76 4.28
C THR A 410 13.31 22.80 5.42
N GLY A 411 14.58 22.94 5.05
CA GLY A 411 15.68 23.17 5.99
C GLY A 411 16.31 21.89 6.54
N ALA A 412 17.38 22.06 7.30
CA ALA A 412 18.29 20.96 7.67
C ALA A 412 17.68 19.89 8.59
N ALA A 413 16.63 20.24 9.36
CA ALA A 413 15.84 19.29 10.15
C ALA A 413 14.67 18.68 9.36
N GLY A 414 14.45 19.14 8.12
CA GLY A 414 13.26 18.82 7.35
C GLY A 414 13.11 17.34 7.02
N LEU A 415 14.22 16.62 6.82
CA LEU A 415 14.16 15.18 6.55
C LEU A 415 13.68 14.39 7.78
N GLN A 416 14.16 14.71 8.98
CA GLN A 416 13.66 14.05 10.20
C GLN A 416 12.21 14.43 10.47
N GLN A 417 11.84 15.70 10.26
CA GLN A 417 10.44 16.14 10.41
C GLN A 417 9.51 15.40 9.44
N ALA A 418 9.93 15.20 8.19
CA ALA A 418 9.18 14.41 7.21
C ALA A 418 9.03 12.94 7.66
N LEU A 419 10.11 12.32 8.15
CA LEU A 419 10.07 10.95 8.71
C LEU A 419 9.10 10.83 9.90
N ASP A 420 9.15 11.79 10.82
CA ASP A 420 8.29 11.79 12.01
C ASP A 420 6.82 12.07 11.65
N ALA A 421 6.57 12.79 10.54
CA ALA A 421 5.24 13.13 10.03
C ALA A 421 4.62 12.06 9.12
N LEU A 422 5.39 11.04 8.72
CA LEU A 422 4.84 9.89 8.00
C LEU A 422 3.78 9.18 8.87
N PRO A 423 2.68 8.71 8.26
CA PRO A 423 1.70 7.93 8.99
C PRO A 423 2.34 6.65 9.55
N VAL A 424 1.67 6.00 10.50
CA VAL A 424 2.18 4.78 11.15
C VAL A 424 2.40 3.64 10.13
N ALA A 425 1.62 3.63 9.04
CA ALA A 425 1.82 2.73 7.89
C ALA A 425 3.13 2.98 7.13
N GLY A 426 3.76 4.12 7.38
CA GLY A 426 4.91 4.59 6.66
C GLY A 426 4.54 5.31 5.36
N GLY A 427 5.49 5.44 4.45
CA GLY A 427 5.31 6.19 3.23
C GLY A 427 6.62 6.53 2.55
N THR A 428 6.57 7.49 1.63
CA THR A 428 7.69 7.90 0.80
C THR A 428 8.19 9.28 1.22
N ILE A 429 9.50 9.47 1.22
CA ILE A 429 10.11 10.79 1.34
C ILE A 429 10.95 11.02 0.10
N VAL A 430 10.70 12.14 -0.56
CA VAL A 430 11.36 12.53 -1.79
C VAL A 430 12.30 13.70 -1.49
N VAL A 431 13.60 13.45 -1.58
CA VAL A 431 14.63 14.48 -1.44
C VAL A 431 14.82 15.14 -2.80
N SER A 432 14.57 16.45 -2.87
CA SER A 432 14.75 17.25 -4.08
C SER A 432 15.89 18.25 -3.90
N GLY A 433 16.84 18.26 -4.84
CA GLY A 433 18.05 19.07 -4.75
C GLY A 433 19.03 18.57 -3.68
N THR A 434 19.89 19.47 -3.20
CA THR A 434 20.86 19.16 -2.14
C THR A 434 20.27 19.54 -0.78
N LEU A 435 20.38 18.65 0.21
CA LEU A 435 19.97 18.86 1.58
C LEU A 435 21.16 18.69 2.52
N ALA A 436 21.58 19.78 3.15
CA ALA A 436 22.62 19.76 4.18
C ALA A 436 22.04 19.29 5.53
N ILE A 437 22.53 18.14 6.02
CA ILE A 437 22.19 17.61 7.34
C ILE A 437 23.10 18.29 8.37
N THR A 438 22.53 19.20 9.16
CA THR A 438 23.28 20.02 10.14
C THR A 438 23.44 19.39 11.50
N ALA A 439 22.75 18.30 11.78
CA ALA A 439 22.75 17.73 13.12
C ALA A 439 23.98 16.85 13.35
N ASN A 440 24.59 16.99 14.53
CA ASN A 440 25.49 15.97 15.10
C ASN A 440 24.77 14.63 15.33
N ALA A 441 23.44 14.61 15.19
CA ALA A 441 22.62 13.41 15.21
C ALA A 441 22.29 12.99 13.76
N PRO A 442 22.43 11.70 13.42
CA PRO A 442 22.02 11.20 12.12
C PRO A 442 20.51 11.31 11.93
N VAL A 443 20.07 11.34 10.67
CA VAL A 443 18.65 11.15 10.32
C VAL A 443 18.28 9.71 10.65
N ARG A 444 17.28 9.50 11.50
CA ARG A 444 16.91 8.19 12.02
C ARG A 444 15.59 7.71 11.46
N VAL A 445 15.62 6.54 10.83
CA VAL A 445 14.42 5.79 10.47
C VAL A 445 14.11 4.80 11.59
N ARG A 446 12.98 5.01 12.28
CA ARG A 446 12.56 4.27 13.49
C ARG A 446 11.04 4.07 13.55
N ASP A 447 10.57 3.40 14.61
CA ASP A 447 9.16 3.29 15.05
C ASP A 447 8.21 2.38 14.24
N GLY A 448 8.66 1.28 13.63
CA GLY A 448 7.68 0.37 12.99
C GLY A 448 7.28 0.75 11.57
N ARG A 449 7.66 1.93 11.07
CA ARG A 449 7.15 2.44 9.80
C ARG A 449 7.84 1.78 8.60
N SER A 450 7.09 1.59 7.51
CA SER A 450 7.64 1.21 6.20
C SER A 450 8.03 2.46 5.42
N VAL A 451 9.32 2.72 5.22
CA VAL A 451 9.78 4.00 4.65
C VAL A 451 10.49 3.79 3.31
N THR A 452 10.10 4.57 2.30
CA THR A 452 10.84 4.71 1.04
C THR A 452 11.49 6.09 1.00
N LEU A 453 12.80 6.18 1.09
CA LEU A 453 13.54 7.42 0.88
C LEU A 453 14.09 7.47 -0.55
N ARG A 454 13.65 8.42 -1.35
CA ARG A 454 14.01 8.54 -2.77
C ARG A 454 14.62 9.89 -3.10
N GLY A 455 15.68 9.94 -3.91
CA GLY A 455 16.12 11.18 -4.53
C GLY A 455 15.36 11.50 -5.83
N LEU A 456 14.92 12.74 -5.99
CA LEU A 456 14.34 13.26 -7.22
C LEU A 456 15.39 14.07 -7.98
N ASN A 457 15.59 13.76 -9.27
CA ASN A 457 16.51 14.49 -10.15
C ASN A 457 17.93 14.66 -9.58
N GLY A 458 18.47 13.62 -8.94
CA GLY A 458 19.78 13.68 -8.29
C GLY A 458 19.75 14.26 -6.87
N GLY A 459 18.63 14.09 -6.15
CA GLY A 459 18.51 14.43 -4.73
C GLY A 459 19.74 13.99 -3.95
N THR A 460 20.33 14.92 -3.18
CA THR A 460 21.61 14.74 -2.51
C THR A 460 21.48 15.04 -1.01
N LEU A 461 21.96 14.13 -0.17
CA LEU A 461 22.19 14.37 1.25
C LEU A 461 23.67 14.68 1.47
N THR A 462 23.97 15.79 2.14
CA THR A 462 25.34 16.26 2.37
C THR A 462 25.53 16.64 3.83
N SER A 463 26.75 16.59 4.38
CA SER A 463 27.01 17.06 5.73
C SER A 463 27.05 18.59 5.82
N ALA A 464 26.45 19.21 6.83
CA ALA A 464 26.76 20.62 7.07
C ALA A 464 28.16 20.78 7.67
N ALA A 465 28.76 21.96 7.48
CA ALA A 465 30.06 22.27 8.04
C ALA A 465 30.10 22.11 9.57
N GLY A 466 31.09 21.35 10.07
CA GLY A 466 31.32 21.14 11.50
C GLY A 466 30.62 19.94 12.14
N ALA A 467 29.78 19.20 11.42
CA ALA A 467 29.09 18.01 11.92
C ALA A 467 29.71 16.72 11.33
N CYS A 468 30.85 16.28 11.87
CA CYS A 468 31.69 15.24 11.26
C CYS A 468 31.65 13.86 11.94
N SER A 469 30.64 13.60 12.77
CA SER A 469 30.48 12.31 13.46
C SER A 469 29.18 11.61 13.06
N GLY A 470 29.23 10.27 12.96
CA GLY A 470 28.08 9.42 12.67
C GLY A 470 27.64 9.43 11.20
N PRO A 471 26.63 8.61 10.84
CA PRO A 471 26.18 8.48 9.46
C PRO A 471 25.32 9.67 8.99
N LEU A 472 25.17 9.85 7.67
CA LEU A 472 24.15 10.76 7.12
C LEU A 472 22.73 10.20 7.37
N LEU A 473 22.57 8.88 7.18
CA LEU A 473 21.32 8.16 7.41
C LEU A 473 21.57 6.96 8.33
N GLN A 474 20.82 6.89 9.43
CA GLN A 474 20.85 5.77 10.35
C GLN A 474 19.51 5.01 10.29
N LEU A 475 19.59 3.72 9.96
CA LEU A 475 18.47 2.79 10.00
C LEU A 475 18.54 2.02 11.32
N GLU A 476 17.53 2.22 12.18
CA GLU A 476 17.49 1.68 13.53
C GLU A 476 16.44 0.58 13.70
N ASN A 477 16.49 -0.08 14.86
CA ASN A 477 15.65 -1.23 15.20
C ASN A 477 14.16 -0.86 15.11
N GLY A 478 13.36 -1.80 14.62
CA GLY A 478 11.91 -1.68 14.59
C GLY A 478 11.31 -1.13 13.32
N ALA A 479 12.04 -0.65 12.30
CA ALA A 479 11.43 -0.33 11.01
C ALA A 479 10.83 -1.58 10.33
N ALA A 480 9.62 -1.48 9.76
CA ALA A 480 8.94 -2.62 9.14
C ALA A 480 9.54 -2.99 7.77
N ALA A 481 9.80 -2.01 6.92
CA ALA A 481 10.56 -2.18 5.68
C ALA A 481 11.18 -0.84 5.30
N VAL A 482 12.44 -0.83 4.86
CA VAL A 482 13.10 0.41 4.44
C VAL A 482 13.63 0.26 3.03
N THR A 483 13.25 1.17 2.14
CA THR A 483 13.84 1.29 0.80
C THR A 483 14.54 2.63 0.68
N VAL A 484 15.80 2.65 0.25
CA VAL A 484 16.52 3.89 -0.11
C VAL A 484 16.93 3.80 -1.56
N GLU A 485 16.55 4.78 -2.38
CA GLU A 485 16.83 4.71 -3.81
C GLU A 485 17.03 6.04 -4.54
N ASN A 486 17.77 6.00 -5.65
CA ASN A 486 18.01 7.15 -6.54
C ASN A 486 18.56 8.39 -5.79
N LEU A 487 19.34 8.17 -4.73
CA LEU A 487 19.79 9.21 -3.81
C LEU A 487 21.32 9.31 -3.82
N THR A 488 21.83 10.53 -3.81
CA THR A 488 23.27 10.79 -3.61
C THR A 488 23.54 11.06 -2.13
N LEU A 489 24.55 10.44 -1.54
CA LEU A 489 25.05 10.73 -0.20
C LEU A 489 26.50 11.19 -0.32
N ASP A 490 26.77 12.44 0.06
CA ASP A 490 28.10 13.06 -0.08
C ASP A 490 28.67 13.47 1.29
N GLY A 491 29.77 12.82 1.68
CA GLY A 491 30.50 13.10 2.92
C GLY A 491 31.52 14.25 2.83
N SER A 492 31.67 14.91 1.67
CA SER A 492 32.75 15.89 1.44
C SER A 492 32.50 17.28 2.01
N SER A 493 31.26 17.64 2.29
CA SER A 493 30.93 19.03 2.66
C SER A 493 31.27 19.31 4.12
N GLY A 494 32.37 20.05 4.33
CA GLY A 494 32.72 20.65 5.61
C GLY A 494 33.32 19.71 6.66
N CYS A 495 33.54 18.45 6.31
CA CYS A 495 34.33 17.47 7.05
C CYS A 495 35.51 17.06 6.17
N GLY A 496 36.67 16.78 6.76
CA GLY A 496 37.76 16.17 5.98
C GLY A 496 37.24 14.90 5.32
N SER A 497 37.61 14.64 4.07
CA SER A 497 37.19 13.43 3.34
C SER A 497 37.37 12.18 4.21
N GLY A 498 36.32 11.36 4.34
CA GLY A 498 36.39 10.10 5.08
C GLY A 498 36.10 10.19 6.59
N GLN A 499 35.36 11.20 7.06
CA GLN A 499 35.02 11.32 8.50
C GLN A 499 33.60 10.86 8.87
N ARG A 500 32.66 10.75 7.93
CA ARG A 500 31.27 10.32 8.20
C ARG A 500 30.87 9.12 7.37
N ASP A 501 30.08 8.23 7.95
CA ASP A 501 29.48 7.15 7.18
C ASP A 501 28.32 7.68 6.30
N GLY A 502 28.07 7.04 5.17
CA GLY A 502 26.91 7.34 4.34
C GLY A 502 25.63 6.85 5.02
N ILE A 503 25.46 5.53 5.04
CA ILE A 503 24.33 4.84 5.66
C ILE A 503 24.86 3.89 6.74
N ALA A 504 24.28 3.94 7.94
CA ALA A 504 24.51 2.90 8.94
C ALA A 504 23.22 2.13 9.22
N VAL A 505 23.31 0.80 9.25
CA VAL A 505 22.23 -0.13 9.59
C VAL A 505 22.61 -0.83 10.89
N THR A 506 22.16 -0.28 12.02
CA THR A 506 22.79 -0.53 13.33
C THR A 506 22.04 -1.52 14.24
N ALA A 507 20.89 -2.03 13.80
CA ALA A 507 20.13 -3.00 14.57
C ALA A 507 19.24 -3.86 13.67
N ALA A 508 18.80 -5.02 14.16
CA ALA A 508 17.88 -5.92 13.47
C ALA A 508 16.59 -5.16 13.10
N SER A 509 16.49 -4.65 11.87
CA SER A 509 15.22 -4.12 11.37
C SER A 509 14.18 -5.26 11.43
N ALA A 510 12.94 -4.92 11.81
CA ALA A 510 11.88 -5.91 11.91
C ALA A 510 11.50 -6.49 10.54
N GLY A 511 11.83 -5.79 9.45
CA GLY A 511 11.77 -6.35 8.11
C GLY A 511 12.82 -5.81 7.14
N PRO A 512 12.62 -6.03 5.82
CA PRO A 512 13.69 -5.97 4.83
C PRO A 512 14.20 -4.55 4.60
N VAL A 513 15.51 -4.42 4.37
CA VAL A 513 16.15 -3.18 3.93
C VAL A 513 16.62 -3.35 2.49
N THR A 514 16.23 -2.43 1.61
CA THR A 514 16.64 -2.39 0.20
C THR A 514 17.34 -1.08 -0.11
N LEU A 515 18.59 -1.13 -0.57
CA LEU A 515 19.41 0.03 -0.92
C LEU A 515 19.79 -0.08 -2.40
N GLN A 516 19.26 0.75 -3.30
CA GLN A 516 19.47 0.59 -4.76
C GLN A 516 19.64 1.92 -5.48
N ASN A 517 20.32 1.95 -6.63
CA ASN A 517 20.57 3.20 -7.38
C ASN A 517 21.14 4.35 -6.53
N LEU A 518 22.03 4.05 -5.58
CA LEU A 518 22.62 5.09 -4.73
C LEU A 518 23.93 5.58 -5.34
N THR A 519 24.27 6.84 -5.08
CA THR A 519 25.63 7.37 -5.29
C THR A 519 26.19 7.76 -3.94
N ILE A 520 27.17 7.03 -3.41
CA ILE A 520 27.75 7.31 -2.10
C ILE A 520 29.21 7.73 -2.28
N GLN A 521 29.54 8.95 -1.88
CA GLN A 521 30.86 9.50 -2.10
C GLN A 521 31.47 10.19 -0.89
N ASN A 522 32.81 10.12 -0.80
CA ASN A 522 33.61 10.81 0.22
C ASN A 522 33.27 10.45 1.68
N ALA A 523 32.66 9.29 1.91
CA ALA A 523 32.30 8.79 3.23
C ALA A 523 33.46 8.03 3.90
N ALA A 524 33.46 7.94 5.24
CA ALA A 524 34.31 7.03 6.01
C ALA A 524 33.98 5.58 5.65
N THR A 525 32.71 5.21 5.82
CA THR A 525 32.11 3.97 5.31
C THR A 525 30.90 4.33 4.46
N GLY A 526 30.80 3.83 3.22
CA GLY A 526 29.64 4.13 2.37
C GLY A 526 28.36 3.54 2.97
N ILE A 527 28.34 2.23 3.19
CA ILE A 527 27.31 1.52 3.95
C ILE A 527 27.97 0.72 5.07
N ASP A 528 27.58 0.98 6.32
CA ASP A 528 27.99 0.23 7.50
C ASP A 528 26.81 -0.61 8.02
N GLU A 529 26.82 -1.91 7.77
CA GLU A 529 25.75 -2.84 8.09
C GLU A 529 26.17 -3.70 9.28
N GLN A 530 25.57 -3.45 10.45
CA GLN A 530 25.87 -4.09 11.73
C GLN A 530 24.70 -4.93 12.25
N SER A 531 23.72 -5.24 11.40
CA SER A 531 22.47 -5.87 11.79
C SER A 531 22.44 -7.36 11.46
N SER A 532 21.53 -8.10 12.06
CA SER A 532 21.19 -9.46 11.61
C SER A 532 20.08 -9.47 10.56
N ALA A 533 19.67 -8.31 10.05
CA ALA A 533 18.51 -8.20 9.17
C ALA A 533 18.84 -8.65 7.73
N ALA A 534 17.80 -9.00 6.98
CA ALA A 534 17.91 -9.22 5.55
C ALA A 534 18.10 -7.86 4.84
N VAL A 535 19.35 -7.50 4.57
CA VAL A 535 19.71 -6.28 3.85
C VAL A 535 20.07 -6.64 2.41
N THR A 536 19.44 -5.98 1.44
CA THR A 536 19.76 -6.08 0.02
C THR A 536 20.40 -4.77 -0.44
N ILE A 537 21.66 -4.84 -0.89
CA ILE A 537 22.44 -3.71 -1.39
C ILE A 537 22.65 -3.91 -2.91
N GLY A 538 22.00 -3.06 -3.70
CA GLY A 538 21.81 -3.18 -5.14
C GLY A 538 20.46 -3.81 -5.49
N GLY A 539 20.06 -3.73 -6.77
CA GLY A 539 18.74 -4.17 -7.21
C GLY A 539 18.76 -5.19 -8.35
N ALA A 540 17.86 -5.06 -9.31
CA ALA A 540 17.93 -5.77 -10.58
C ALA A 540 19.18 -5.33 -11.38
N PRO A 541 19.61 -6.10 -12.40
CA PRO A 541 20.71 -5.68 -13.28
C PRO A 541 20.50 -4.25 -13.80
N GLY A 542 21.52 -3.40 -13.66
CA GLY A 542 21.45 -1.97 -14.02
C GLY A 542 20.88 -1.06 -12.92
N SER A 543 20.57 -1.60 -11.73
CA SER A 543 20.17 -0.80 -10.55
C SER A 543 21.17 -0.83 -9.40
N GLY A 544 22.45 -1.00 -9.76
CA GLY A 544 23.58 -0.94 -8.86
C GLY A 544 23.76 0.41 -8.19
N SER A 545 24.37 0.41 -7.01
CA SER A 545 24.86 1.64 -6.39
C SER A 545 26.30 1.92 -6.81
N THR A 546 26.64 3.21 -6.93
CA THR A 546 27.99 3.71 -7.20
C THR A 546 28.63 4.22 -5.92
N PHE A 547 29.84 3.78 -5.63
CA PHE A 547 30.62 4.21 -4.47
C PHE A 547 31.91 4.86 -4.97
N SER A 548 32.17 6.11 -4.57
CA SER A 548 33.38 6.82 -4.98
C SER A 548 34.14 7.47 -3.82
N ASN A 549 35.46 7.28 -3.75
CA ASN A 549 36.32 7.92 -2.74
C ASN A 549 35.91 7.66 -1.27
N ASN A 550 35.33 6.51 -0.98
CA ASN A 550 34.95 6.14 0.40
C ASN A 550 36.13 5.48 1.13
N GLY A 551 36.27 5.64 2.44
CA GLY A 551 37.26 4.92 3.24
C GLY A 551 37.04 3.40 3.14
N THR A 552 35.80 2.95 3.32
CA THR A 552 35.29 1.61 2.99
C THR A 552 34.01 1.78 2.20
N ALA A 553 33.80 1.13 1.05
CA ALA A 553 32.55 1.31 0.30
C ALA A 553 31.37 0.63 1.00
N ILE A 554 31.53 -0.64 1.37
CA ILE A 554 30.51 -1.43 2.08
C ILE A 554 31.19 -2.21 3.19
N ALA A 555 30.76 -2.06 4.44
CA ALA A 555 31.09 -2.94 5.55
C ALA A 555 29.82 -3.70 5.94
N SER A 556 29.90 -5.03 6.06
CA SER A 556 28.77 -5.86 6.51
C SER A 556 29.23 -6.91 7.52
N ASP A 557 28.60 -6.84 8.68
CA ASP A 557 28.72 -7.77 9.80
C ASP A 557 27.48 -8.71 9.87
N GLY A 558 26.57 -8.60 8.90
CA GLY A 558 25.28 -9.27 8.84
C GLY A 558 25.03 -10.11 7.59
N GLY A 559 23.80 -10.61 7.48
CA GLY A 559 23.31 -11.47 6.39
C GLY A 559 22.99 -10.70 5.10
N ALA A 560 23.84 -9.77 4.67
CA ALA A 560 23.55 -8.94 3.51
C ALA A 560 23.65 -9.69 2.17
N THR A 561 22.82 -9.30 1.21
CA THR A 561 22.95 -9.62 -0.22
C THR A 561 23.48 -8.40 -0.97
N ILE A 562 24.69 -8.49 -1.53
CA ILE A 562 25.38 -7.36 -2.17
C ILE A 562 25.54 -7.64 -3.67
N LYS A 563 24.89 -6.84 -4.53
CA LYS A 563 24.87 -7.10 -5.97
C LYS A 563 24.90 -5.88 -6.88
N ASP A 564 25.45 -6.07 -8.08
CA ASP A 564 25.43 -5.11 -9.19
C ASP A 564 26.08 -3.74 -8.87
N ASN A 565 26.88 -3.60 -7.82
CA ASN A 565 27.44 -2.31 -7.41
C ASN A 565 28.72 -1.95 -8.18
N THR A 566 28.98 -0.65 -8.36
CA THR A 566 30.25 -0.11 -8.88
C THR A 566 30.99 0.61 -7.77
N VAL A 567 32.20 0.17 -7.43
CA VAL A 567 33.05 0.77 -6.41
C VAL A 567 34.30 1.35 -7.10
N SER A 568 34.62 2.61 -6.81
CA SER A 568 35.70 3.36 -7.46
C SER A 568 36.48 4.22 -6.46
N GLY A 569 37.81 4.12 -6.44
CA GLY A 569 38.64 4.89 -5.50
C GLY A 569 38.40 4.53 -4.03
N GLY A 570 38.99 5.30 -3.11
CA GLY A 570 38.84 5.03 -1.68
C GLY A 570 39.83 4.00 -1.11
N GLY A 571 39.68 3.65 0.18
CA GLY A 571 40.60 2.81 0.95
C GLY A 571 40.38 1.30 0.77
N ALA A 572 39.21 0.82 1.19
CA ALA A 572 38.75 -0.57 1.06
C ALA A 572 37.47 -0.63 0.22
N GLY A 573 37.35 -1.65 -0.64
CA GLY A 573 36.15 -1.88 -1.43
C GLY A 573 35.00 -2.40 -0.56
N ILE A 574 34.88 -3.73 -0.46
CA ILE A 574 33.85 -4.41 0.33
C ILE A 574 34.52 -5.13 1.51
N ARG A 575 34.11 -4.84 2.74
CA ARG A 575 34.57 -5.51 3.95
C ARG A 575 33.47 -6.40 4.52
N LEU A 576 33.78 -7.68 4.74
CA LEU A 576 32.85 -8.66 5.29
C LEU A 576 33.45 -9.23 6.57
N SER A 577 32.80 -9.00 7.72
CA SER A 577 33.29 -9.51 9.01
C SER A 577 32.53 -10.76 9.50
N ALA A 578 31.32 -11.02 8.97
CA ALA A 578 30.49 -12.17 9.33
C ALA A 578 29.68 -12.73 8.12
N ASN A 579 28.65 -13.55 8.41
CA ASN A 579 27.88 -14.40 7.49
C ASN A 579 27.09 -13.65 6.40
N ALA A 580 27.76 -12.97 5.45
CA ALA A 580 27.11 -12.45 4.26
C ALA A 580 26.37 -13.57 3.51
N LEU A 581 25.14 -13.31 3.07
CA LEU A 581 24.34 -14.34 2.39
C LEU A 581 24.80 -14.54 0.95
N ALA A 582 25.08 -13.45 0.23
CA ALA A 582 25.53 -13.51 -1.16
C ALA A 582 26.23 -12.22 -1.62
N VAL A 583 27.31 -12.36 -2.39
CA VAL A 583 27.98 -11.24 -3.08
C VAL A 583 28.15 -11.61 -4.55
N TYR A 584 27.52 -10.86 -5.47
CA TYR A 584 27.64 -11.15 -6.89
C TYR A 584 27.54 -9.93 -7.82
N ALA A 585 28.24 -9.99 -8.96
CA ALA A 585 28.18 -8.97 -10.03
C ALA A 585 28.60 -7.53 -9.63
N ASN A 586 29.49 -7.36 -8.65
CA ASN A 586 30.03 -6.06 -8.29
C ASN A 586 31.32 -5.75 -9.07
N SER A 587 31.48 -4.53 -9.56
CA SER A 587 32.71 -4.00 -10.18
C SER A 587 33.47 -3.15 -9.17
N VAL A 588 34.73 -3.49 -8.89
CA VAL A 588 35.56 -2.76 -7.93
C VAL A 588 36.85 -2.29 -8.59
N THR A 589 37.11 -0.98 -8.56
CA THR A 589 38.26 -0.31 -9.16
C THR A 589 38.88 0.64 -8.14
N GLY A 590 40.19 0.59 -7.87
CA GLY A 590 40.79 1.44 -6.83
C GLY A 590 42.28 1.24 -6.64
N THR A 591 42.95 2.25 -6.10
CA THR A 591 44.41 2.34 -5.97
C THR A 591 44.97 1.73 -4.68
N SER A 592 44.15 1.46 -3.66
CA SER A 592 44.58 0.85 -2.40
C SER A 592 44.06 -0.56 -2.22
N GLY A 593 44.95 -1.53 -2.45
CA GLY A 593 45.12 -2.67 -1.55
C GLY A 593 44.12 -3.82 -1.58
N GLN A 594 42.82 -3.60 -1.39
CA GLN A 594 41.85 -4.71 -1.23
C GLN A 594 40.48 -4.36 -1.80
N ALA A 595 40.15 -4.97 -2.94
CA ALA A 595 38.80 -4.90 -3.52
C ALA A 595 37.75 -5.56 -2.61
N VAL A 596 38.14 -6.66 -1.93
CA VAL A 596 37.33 -7.35 -0.93
C VAL A 596 38.23 -7.75 0.24
N ASP A 597 37.85 -7.30 1.44
CA ASP A 597 38.51 -7.60 2.71
C ASP A 597 37.64 -8.55 3.56
N CYS A 598 38.14 -9.76 3.80
CA CYS A 598 37.46 -10.79 4.59
C CYS A 598 38.07 -10.94 6.00
N THR A 599 38.44 -9.83 6.66
CA THR A 599 38.99 -9.83 8.03
C THR A 599 37.94 -10.11 9.10
N GLY A 600 37.47 -11.36 9.18
CA GLY A 600 36.54 -11.85 10.19
C GLY A 600 36.29 -13.36 10.04
N SER A 601 35.67 -14.01 11.02
CA SER A 601 35.37 -15.46 11.00
C SER A 601 34.26 -15.86 9.99
N ALA A 602 34.14 -15.14 8.88
CA ALA A 602 33.10 -15.27 7.85
C ALA A 602 33.21 -16.55 7.00
N THR A 603 33.81 -17.61 7.51
CA THR A 603 34.37 -18.68 6.67
C THR A 603 33.41 -19.82 6.33
N THR A 604 32.14 -19.77 6.75
CA THR A 604 31.17 -20.85 6.46
C THR A 604 29.83 -20.32 5.95
N GLY A 605 29.55 -20.48 4.64
CA GLY A 605 28.20 -20.38 4.08
C GLY A 605 27.92 -19.30 3.02
N ALA A 606 28.82 -18.34 2.80
CA ALA A 606 28.60 -17.27 1.82
C ALA A 606 28.87 -17.75 0.38
N ALA A 607 27.91 -17.59 -0.54
CA ALA A 607 28.13 -17.85 -1.96
C ALA A 607 28.78 -16.63 -2.64
N PHE A 608 30.02 -16.79 -3.13
CA PHE A 608 30.73 -15.74 -3.86
C PHE A 608 30.67 -16.01 -5.38
N ASN A 609 30.06 -15.09 -6.14
CA ASN A 609 30.15 -15.04 -7.60
C ASN A 609 30.70 -13.67 -8.02
N TYR A 610 32.02 -13.51 -7.89
CA TYR A 610 32.72 -12.26 -8.19
C TYR A 610 33.01 -12.14 -9.71
N LEU A 611 32.66 -10.99 -10.31
CA LEU A 611 32.93 -10.67 -11.71
C LEU A 611 33.98 -9.56 -11.79
N GLY A 612 35.24 -9.94 -12.03
CA GLY A 612 36.30 -9.09 -12.60
C GLY A 612 36.70 -7.80 -11.85
N GLY A 613 37.91 -7.78 -11.28
CA GLY A 613 38.64 -6.55 -10.98
C GLY A 613 39.83 -6.40 -11.94
N SER A 614 40.22 -5.17 -12.28
CA SER A 614 41.45 -4.92 -13.05
C SER A 614 42.67 -5.49 -12.30
N PRO A 615 43.61 -6.18 -12.97
CA PRO A 615 44.74 -6.88 -12.34
C PRO A 615 45.78 -5.94 -11.67
N THR A 616 45.58 -4.63 -11.70
CA THR A 616 46.53 -3.66 -11.13
C THR A 616 46.35 -3.40 -9.63
N GLY A 617 45.26 -3.89 -9.02
CA GLY A 617 45.01 -3.82 -7.57
C GLY A 617 45.44 -5.10 -6.85
N ALA A 618 46.01 -4.97 -5.65
CA ALA A 618 46.38 -6.11 -4.82
C ALA A 618 45.15 -7.01 -4.53
N GLY A 619 45.36 -8.33 -4.59
CA GLY A 619 44.30 -9.34 -4.55
C GLY A 619 43.47 -9.36 -3.27
N SER A 620 42.32 -10.04 -3.32
CA SER A 620 41.46 -10.28 -2.15
C SER A 620 42.20 -11.01 -1.04
N SER A 621 42.04 -10.59 0.22
CA SER A 621 42.59 -11.29 1.40
C SER A 621 41.83 -12.57 1.77
N CYS A 622 40.77 -12.92 1.02
CA CYS A 622 39.89 -14.07 1.25
C CYS A 622 40.54 -15.42 0.87
N THR A 623 41.83 -15.61 1.16
CA THR A 623 42.63 -16.78 0.76
C THR A 623 42.10 -18.09 1.37
N ASP A 624 41.36 -18.03 2.48
CA ASP A 624 40.71 -19.20 3.12
C ASP A 624 39.34 -19.59 2.53
N ALA A 625 38.64 -18.68 1.85
CA ALA A 625 37.33 -18.98 1.24
C ALA A 625 37.47 -20.05 0.13
N ARG A 626 38.61 -20.06 -0.56
CA ARG A 626 38.93 -21.02 -1.63
C ARG A 626 39.05 -22.46 -1.10
N ALA A 627 39.42 -22.65 0.17
CA ALA A 627 39.59 -23.96 0.79
C ALA A 627 38.32 -24.48 1.50
N GLN A 628 37.41 -23.60 1.92
CA GLN A 628 36.21 -23.98 2.70
C GLN A 628 34.90 -24.01 1.89
N LEU A 629 34.84 -23.40 0.70
CA LEU A 629 33.59 -23.23 -0.06
C LEU A 629 33.20 -24.35 -1.05
N GLY A 630 33.77 -25.57 -0.94
CA GLY A 630 33.35 -26.77 -1.68
C GLY A 630 32.61 -26.51 -3.00
N ALA A 631 33.38 -26.37 -4.10
CA ALA A 631 33.00 -26.01 -5.47
C ALA A 631 31.49 -26.06 -5.91
N PRO A 632 31.05 -25.15 -6.81
CA PRO A 632 31.89 -24.33 -7.69
C PRO A 632 31.73 -22.82 -7.49
N ILE A 633 32.88 -22.15 -7.34
CA ILE A 633 33.04 -20.72 -7.66
C ILE A 633 33.05 -20.64 -9.20
N VAL A 634 32.06 -19.98 -9.80
CA VAL A 634 32.07 -19.70 -11.25
C VAL A 634 32.59 -18.28 -11.45
N ALA A 635 33.90 -18.15 -11.59
CA ALA A 635 34.50 -16.90 -12.06
C ALA A 635 34.20 -16.76 -13.56
N TRP A 636 33.46 -15.72 -13.96
CA TRP A 636 33.45 -15.31 -15.36
C TRP A 636 34.51 -14.22 -15.53
N THR A 637 35.57 -14.54 -16.26
CA THR A 637 36.45 -13.54 -16.86
C THR A 637 35.92 -13.25 -18.26
N ASP A 638 35.85 -11.98 -18.64
CA ASP A 638 35.62 -11.65 -20.05
C ASP A 638 36.81 -12.16 -20.91
N ALA A 639 36.57 -12.41 -22.19
CA ALA A 639 37.62 -12.93 -23.07
C ALA A 639 38.77 -11.92 -23.32
N ALA A 640 38.58 -10.64 -22.96
CA ALA A 640 39.56 -9.59 -23.16
C ALA A 640 40.69 -9.64 -22.12
N SER A 641 40.39 -10.05 -20.89
CA SER A 641 41.36 -10.13 -19.78
C SER A 641 42.26 -11.38 -19.82
N LEU A 642 42.00 -12.34 -20.72
CA LEU A 642 42.82 -13.55 -20.90
C LEU A 642 44.03 -13.37 -21.83
N HIS A 643 44.14 -12.24 -22.53
CA HIS A 643 45.16 -12.07 -23.58
C HIS A 643 46.55 -11.64 -23.08
N GLU A 644 46.72 -11.27 -21.81
CA GLU A 644 47.99 -10.73 -21.27
C GLU A 644 48.71 -11.62 -20.24
N ALA A 645 48.21 -12.81 -19.90
CA ALA A 645 48.93 -13.71 -19.00
C ALA A 645 50.07 -14.45 -19.73
N SER A 646 51.20 -13.76 -19.95
CA SER A 646 52.41 -14.39 -20.50
C SER A 646 53.10 -15.28 -19.47
N SER A 647 53.35 -16.52 -19.88
CA SER A 647 54.02 -17.63 -19.19
C SER A 647 55.23 -17.24 -18.32
N THR A 648 55.25 -17.68 -17.06
CA THR A 648 56.48 -18.22 -16.37
C THR A 648 56.25 -18.77 -14.96
N THR A 649 55.05 -18.71 -14.35
CA THR A 649 54.84 -19.29 -13.00
C THR A 649 53.54 -20.09 -12.88
N GLY A 650 53.63 -21.41 -13.05
CA GLY A 650 52.66 -22.41 -12.57
C GLY A 650 51.25 -22.41 -13.22
N PRO A 651 50.51 -23.53 -13.14
CA PRO A 651 49.11 -23.56 -13.56
C PRO A 651 48.25 -22.71 -12.62
N ILE A 652 47.35 -21.91 -13.18
CA ILE A 652 46.35 -21.09 -12.46
C ILE A 652 45.36 -21.97 -11.66
N PHE A 653 45.33 -23.28 -11.95
CA PHE A 653 44.56 -24.29 -11.23
C PHE A 653 45.46 -25.45 -10.82
N ASP A 654 45.75 -25.55 -9.52
CA ASP A 654 46.29 -26.75 -8.86
C ASP A 654 45.13 -27.38 -8.07
N LEU A 655 44.64 -28.53 -8.55
CA LEU A 655 43.69 -29.35 -7.82
C LEU A 655 44.52 -30.35 -7.02
N GLY A 656 44.82 -30.01 -5.77
CA GLY A 656 45.72 -30.77 -4.90
C GLY A 656 45.44 -32.28 -4.84
N SER A 657 46.46 -33.04 -4.42
CA SER A 657 46.63 -34.50 -4.52
C SER A 657 45.64 -35.40 -3.74
N ALA A 658 44.46 -34.92 -3.35
CA ALA A 658 43.46 -35.68 -2.59
C ALA A 658 42.17 -35.96 -3.38
N ALA A 659 42.26 -36.23 -4.68
CA ALA A 659 41.14 -36.72 -5.48
C ALA A 659 41.06 -38.27 -5.44
N PRO A 660 39.90 -38.89 -5.20
CA PRO A 660 39.76 -40.34 -5.04
C PRO A 660 39.80 -41.14 -6.35
N PHE A 661 40.28 -40.54 -7.44
CA PHE A 661 40.35 -41.18 -8.76
C PHE A 661 41.77 -41.14 -9.28
N GLY A 662 42.37 -42.32 -9.43
CA GLY A 662 43.74 -42.48 -9.93
C GLY A 662 43.89 -41.95 -11.34
N TYR A 663 44.89 -41.10 -11.55
CA TYR A 663 45.30 -40.64 -12.88
C TYR A 663 46.54 -41.41 -13.34
N ALA A 664 46.38 -42.20 -14.41
CA ALA A 664 47.49 -42.65 -15.26
C ALA A 664 47.49 -41.80 -16.54
N GLY A 665 48.68 -41.36 -16.95
CA GLY A 665 48.90 -40.20 -17.79
C GLY A 665 48.34 -40.24 -19.22
N LEU A 666 48.03 -39.04 -19.72
CA LEU A 666 48.00 -38.71 -21.14
C LEU A 666 48.60 -37.32 -21.33
N GLY A 667 49.35 -37.18 -22.43
CA GLY A 667 50.26 -36.09 -22.72
C GLY A 667 49.61 -34.75 -23.06
N VAL A 668 50.52 -33.77 -23.14
CA VAL A 668 50.37 -32.36 -23.50
C VAL A 668 49.65 -32.19 -24.86
N ASP A 669 48.89 -31.10 -24.97
CA ASP A 669 48.05 -30.63 -26.09
C ASP A 669 46.64 -31.21 -26.21
N SER A 670 45.69 -30.60 -25.49
CA SER A 670 44.25 -30.59 -25.82
C SER A 670 43.50 -29.50 -25.01
N ASN A 671 42.70 -28.69 -25.69
CA ASN A 671 41.73 -27.78 -25.06
C ASN A 671 40.70 -28.61 -24.26
N TYR A 672 40.61 -28.39 -22.95
CA TYR A 672 39.65 -29.11 -22.10
C TYR A 672 38.25 -28.52 -22.22
N TYR A 673 37.33 -29.29 -22.81
CA TYR A 673 35.91 -29.32 -22.44
C TYR A 673 35.69 -30.60 -21.64
N ALA A 674 35.24 -30.49 -20.39
CA ALA A 674 34.77 -31.65 -19.64
C ALA A 674 33.36 -32.03 -20.14
N VAL A 675 33.26 -33.05 -20.99
CA VAL A 675 31.99 -33.75 -21.23
C VAL A 675 31.96 -34.94 -20.29
N ALA A 676 31.28 -34.80 -19.15
CA ALA A 676 31.00 -35.94 -18.30
C ALA A 676 29.88 -36.78 -18.94
N ALA A 677 30.22 -37.95 -19.48
CA ALA A 677 29.26 -39.02 -19.73
C ALA A 677 28.98 -39.72 -18.39
N GLY A 678 27.91 -39.31 -17.71
CA GLY A 678 27.49 -39.91 -16.44
C GLY A 678 26.39 -39.12 -15.76
N SER A 679 25.52 -39.82 -15.02
CA SER A 679 24.46 -39.24 -14.22
C SER A 679 25.05 -38.45 -13.04
N VAL A 680 24.70 -37.18 -12.93
CA VAL A 680 25.02 -36.34 -11.78
C VAL A 680 23.84 -36.40 -10.81
N THR A 681 24.06 -36.94 -9.61
CA THR A 681 23.08 -36.89 -8.52
C THR A 681 23.46 -35.75 -7.58
N ILE A 682 22.58 -34.77 -7.42
CA ILE A 682 22.75 -33.67 -6.45
C ILE A 682 21.77 -33.91 -5.31
N ALA A 683 22.28 -34.10 -4.10
CA ALA A 683 21.47 -34.14 -2.89
C ALA A 683 21.58 -32.78 -2.19
N GLY A 684 20.48 -32.02 -2.14
CA GLY A 684 20.40 -30.75 -1.42
C GLY A 684 18.95 -30.28 -1.35
N SER A 685 18.53 -29.79 -0.18
CA SER A 685 17.19 -29.24 0.05
C SER A 685 17.19 -27.73 -0.19
N GLY A 686 16.82 -27.29 -1.39
CA GLY A 686 16.62 -25.89 -1.75
C GLY A 686 16.33 -25.70 -3.26
N PRO A 687 15.68 -24.59 -3.67
CA PRO A 687 15.43 -24.30 -5.08
C PRO A 687 16.73 -23.84 -5.77
N THR A 688 17.37 -24.74 -6.52
CA THR A 688 18.57 -24.42 -7.32
C THR A 688 18.17 -24.15 -8.77
N GLN A 689 18.50 -22.97 -9.30
CA GLN A 689 18.38 -22.67 -10.73
C GLN A 689 19.71 -22.97 -11.43
N PHE A 690 19.67 -23.72 -12.53
CA PHE A 690 20.82 -23.97 -13.39
C PHE A 690 20.57 -23.43 -14.80
N LYS A 691 21.59 -22.79 -15.38
CA LYS A 691 21.62 -22.40 -16.79
C LYS A 691 22.83 -23.07 -17.45
N MET A 692 22.60 -24.10 -18.26
CA MET A 692 23.65 -24.71 -19.08
C MET A 692 23.67 -24.05 -20.46
N LEU A 693 24.82 -23.47 -20.84
CA LEU A 693 25.09 -23.04 -22.22
C LEU A 693 25.81 -24.18 -22.95
N MET A 694 25.18 -24.72 -24.00
CA MET A 694 25.81 -25.64 -24.94
C MET A 694 26.31 -24.82 -26.12
N GLY A 695 27.62 -24.70 -26.28
CA GLY A 695 28.24 -23.94 -27.37
C GLY A 695 27.98 -24.57 -28.73
N GLY A 696 27.14 -23.94 -29.55
CA GLY A 696 27.09 -24.18 -30.99
C GLY A 696 28.12 -23.29 -31.68
N SER A 697 29.07 -23.89 -32.38
CA SER A 697 30.08 -23.20 -33.18
C SER A 697 29.40 -22.42 -34.32
N GLY A 698 29.23 -21.10 -34.16
CA GLY A 698 28.55 -20.33 -35.19
C GLY A 698 28.76 -18.82 -35.24
N CYS A 699 29.31 -18.18 -34.20
CA CYS A 699 29.55 -16.72 -34.22
C CYS A 699 30.76 -16.35 -33.35
N SER A 700 31.86 -15.94 -33.98
CA SER A 700 32.94 -15.19 -33.32
C SER A 700 33.63 -14.27 -34.35
N PRO A 701 33.84 -12.97 -34.07
CA PRO A 701 33.47 -12.24 -32.85
C PRO A 701 32.00 -11.79 -32.83
N MET A 702 31.41 -11.69 -31.63
CA MET A 702 30.08 -11.12 -31.41
C MET A 702 30.10 -9.60 -31.63
N THR A 703 29.56 -9.14 -32.76
CA THR A 703 29.19 -7.75 -32.97
C THR A 703 27.74 -7.52 -32.50
N SER A 704 27.35 -6.27 -32.25
CA SER A 704 25.98 -5.87 -31.87
C SER A 704 24.90 -6.39 -32.84
N ALA A 705 25.26 -6.71 -34.08
CA ALA A 705 24.38 -7.32 -35.08
C ALA A 705 23.88 -8.74 -34.71
N CYS A 706 24.52 -9.45 -33.78
CA CYS A 706 24.06 -10.77 -33.33
C CYS A 706 22.89 -10.68 -32.34
N TRP A 707 22.72 -9.54 -31.67
CA TRP A 707 21.67 -9.33 -30.68
C TRP A 707 20.31 -8.99 -31.33
N GLU A 708 20.31 -8.30 -32.48
CA GLU A 708 19.08 -7.91 -33.19
C GLU A 708 18.37 -9.07 -33.92
N SER A 709 19.05 -10.20 -34.14
CA SER A 709 18.46 -11.38 -34.82
C SER A 709 17.43 -12.12 -33.93
N ILE A 710 17.60 -12.08 -32.61
CA ILE A 710 16.69 -12.77 -31.66
C ILE A 710 15.36 -12.01 -31.49
N ALA A 711 15.34 -10.70 -31.71
CA ALA A 711 14.13 -9.88 -31.64
C ALA A 711 13.23 -9.97 -32.88
N HIS A 712 13.70 -10.56 -34.00
CA HIS A 712 12.98 -10.58 -35.28
C HIS A 712 12.80 -11.96 -35.94
N GLY A 713 12.63 -13.02 -35.13
CA GLY A 713 11.84 -14.20 -35.53
C GLY A 713 12.32 -14.98 -36.76
N ARG A 714 13.64 -15.19 -36.94
CA ARG A 714 14.13 -16.18 -37.93
C ARG A 714 14.54 -17.49 -37.24
N PRO A 715 14.09 -18.67 -37.74
CA PRO A 715 14.39 -19.94 -37.11
C PRO A 715 15.81 -20.42 -37.45
N GLN A 716 16.60 -20.77 -36.42
CA GLN A 716 17.79 -21.62 -36.58
C GLN A 716 17.46 -23.07 -36.20
N GLN A 717 18.04 -24.01 -36.95
CA GLN A 717 17.89 -25.45 -36.71
C GLN A 717 18.85 -25.92 -35.62
N GLY A 718 18.30 -26.42 -34.51
CA GLY A 718 19.02 -27.12 -33.45
C GLY A 718 18.10 -27.36 -32.24
N PRO A 719 18.16 -28.53 -31.56
CA PRO A 719 17.27 -28.83 -30.46
C PRO A 719 17.69 -28.07 -29.20
N GLY A 720 17.00 -26.97 -28.88
CA GLY A 720 17.05 -26.35 -27.57
C GLY A 720 15.89 -26.84 -26.71
N TYR A 721 16.16 -27.29 -25.49
CA TYR A 721 15.14 -27.61 -24.50
C TYR A 721 15.03 -26.44 -23.50
N PHE A 722 13.80 -25.97 -23.25
CA PHE A 722 13.47 -25.05 -22.17
C PHE A 722 12.58 -25.78 -21.17
N TYR A 723 12.81 -25.59 -19.87
CA TYR A 723 11.88 -25.99 -18.83
C TYR A 723 11.58 -24.79 -17.91
N ASN A 724 10.31 -24.60 -17.59
CA ASN A 724 9.82 -23.73 -16.51
C ASN A 724 8.72 -24.50 -15.79
N GLY A 725 8.93 -24.83 -14.52
CA GLY A 725 7.96 -25.56 -13.71
C GLY A 725 8.43 -25.77 -12.27
N SER A 726 7.50 -25.62 -11.35
CA SER A 726 7.67 -25.57 -9.89
C SER A 726 6.87 -26.71 -9.23
N LEU A 727 7.44 -27.28 -8.15
CA LEU A 727 6.88 -28.20 -7.13
C LEU A 727 6.71 -29.70 -7.49
N ASP A 728 7.67 -30.53 -7.05
CA ASP A 728 7.54 -31.73 -6.18
C ASP A 728 8.84 -32.61 -6.30
N PRO A 729 9.59 -32.93 -5.22
CA PRO A 729 10.95 -33.47 -5.35
C PRO A 729 11.01 -34.98 -5.12
N THR A 730 10.46 -35.82 -6.01
CA THR A 730 10.86 -37.24 -6.08
C THR A 730 10.83 -37.79 -7.50
N ALA A 731 12.03 -37.92 -8.08
CA ALA A 731 12.40 -38.67 -9.30
C ALA A 731 11.95 -38.12 -10.68
N VAL A 732 12.93 -37.65 -11.47
CA VAL A 732 12.78 -37.45 -12.93
C VAL A 732 13.64 -38.48 -13.65
N SER A 733 13.01 -39.35 -14.46
CA SER A 733 13.68 -40.21 -15.44
C SER A 733 13.59 -39.55 -16.83
N LEU A 734 14.74 -39.26 -17.44
CA LEU A 734 14.80 -38.84 -18.84
C LEU A 734 14.71 -40.07 -19.75
N ARG A 735 13.59 -40.26 -20.44
CA ARG A 735 13.50 -41.16 -21.60
C ARG A 735 13.53 -40.36 -22.90
N ALA A 736 14.30 -40.83 -23.86
CA ALA A 736 14.30 -40.32 -25.22
C ALA A 736 12.90 -40.46 -25.84
N LEU A 737 12.28 -39.35 -26.22
CA LEU A 737 11.07 -39.34 -27.02
C LEU A 737 11.45 -39.46 -28.50
N THR A 738 11.28 -40.64 -29.06
CA THR A 738 11.22 -40.84 -30.51
C THR A 738 9.98 -40.14 -31.04
N ALA A 739 10.17 -39.26 -32.02
CA ALA A 739 9.13 -38.40 -32.57
C ALA A 739 8.01 -39.20 -33.26
N ASN A 740 6.76 -39.05 -32.79
CA ASN A 740 5.57 -39.28 -33.59
C ASN A 740 5.11 -37.91 -34.16
N ARG A 741 5.47 -37.64 -35.42
CA ARG A 741 4.80 -36.60 -36.24
C ARG A 741 3.50 -37.22 -36.73
N HIS A 742 2.32 -36.73 -36.29
CA HIS A 742 1.12 -36.70 -37.16
C HIS A 742 -0.08 -35.85 -36.65
N GLU A 743 -0.08 -35.22 -35.47
CA GLU A 743 -1.33 -34.58 -34.96
C GLU A 743 -1.52 -33.06 -35.17
N ASN A 744 -0.49 -32.29 -35.56
CA ASN A 744 -0.62 -30.82 -35.61
C ASN A 744 -1.03 -30.20 -36.96
N GLN A 745 -1.29 -31.00 -38.01
CA GLN A 745 -1.77 -30.46 -39.29
C GLN A 745 -3.31 -30.35 -39.39
N ALA A 746 -4.05 -31.10 -38.57
CA ALA A 746 -5.52 -31.05 -38.58
C ALA A 746 -6.06 -29.77 -37.92
N ALA A 747 -5.45 -29.31 -36.83
CA ALA A 747 -5.91 -28.12 -36.09
C ALA A 747 -5.71 -26.81 -36.86
N VAL A 748 -4.60 -26.68 -37.60
CA VAL A 748 -4.31 -25.48 -38.40
C VAL A 748 -5.23 -25.40 -39.62
N LEU A 749 -5.58 -26.54 -40.22
CA LEU A 749 -6.54 -26.60 -41.33
C LEU A 749 -7.97 -26.27 -40.85
N LEU A 750 -8.37 -26.73 -39.66
CA LEU A 750 -9.68 -26.46 -39.09
C LEU A 750 -9.88 -24.98 -38.74
N LEU A 751 -8.82 -24.31 -38.25
CA LEU A 751 -8.83 -22.88 -37.93
C LEU A 751 -8.90 -22.01 -39.21
N ALA A 752 -8.20 -22.42 -40.27
CA ALA A 752 -8.27 -21.74 -41.56
C ALA A 752 -9.66 -21.84 -42.21
N ILE A 753 -10.31 -23.00 -42.09
CA ILE A 753 -11.68 -23.22 -42.60
C ILE A 753 -12.71 -22.38 -41.82
N THR A 754 -12.56 -22.24 -40.50
CA THR A 754 -13.48 -21.41 -39.68
C THR A 754 -13.32 -19.92 -39.95
N LEU A 755 -12.10 -19.43 -40.19
CA LEU A 755 -11.86 -18.05 -40.57
C LEU A 755 -12.42 -17.71 -41.96
N LEU A 756 -12.24 -18.61 -42.94
CA LEU A 756 -12.82 -18.45 -44.28
C LEU A 756 -14.35 -18.50 -44.27
N GLY A 757 -14.96 -19.36 -43.44
CA GLY A 757 -16.42 -19.39 -43.26
C GLY A 757 -16.99 -18.10 -42.65
N SER A 758 -16.27 -17.50 -41.70
CA SER A 758 -16.69 -16.26 -41.03
C SER A 758 -16.59 -15.03 -41.95
N LEU A 759 -15.56 -14.98 -42.80
CA LEU A 759 -15.41 -13.95 -43.84
C LEU A 759 -16.48 -14.06 -44.93
N LEU A 760 -16.88 -15.27 -45.31
CA LEU A 760 -17.94 -15.48 -46.29
C LEU A 760 -19.32 -15.04 -45.75
N LEU A 761 -19.60 -15.26 -44.46
CA LEU A 761 -20.83 -14.82 -43.79
C LEU A 761 -20.94 -13.29 -43.67
N LEU A 762 -19.82 -12.60 -43.45
CA LEU A 762 -19.77 -11.13 -43.46
C LEU A 762 -19.96 -10.55 -44.87
N TYR A 763 -19.41 -11.21 -45.89
CA TYR A 763 -19.58 -10.80 -47.29
C TYR A 763 -21.02 -10.96 -47.79
N VAL A 764 -21.72 -12.01 -47.35
CA VAL A 764 -23.14 -12.23 -47.72
C VAL A 764 -24.08 -11.26 -46.99
N LYS A 765 -23.79 -10.89 -45.74
CA LYS A 765 -24.58 -9.87 -45.00
C LYS A 765 -24.42 -8.45 -45.54
N GLY A 766 -23.24 -8.10 -46.08
CA GLY A 766 -22.98 -6.76 -46.64
C GLY A 766 -23.77 -6.44 -47.91
N ASN A 767 -24.17 -7.46 -48.68
CA ASN A 767 -24.84 -7.26 -49.97
C ASN A 767 -26.38 -7.25 -49.89
N TYR A 768 -26.99 -7.51 -48.72
CA TYR A 768 -28.45 -7.57 -48.57
C TYR A 768 -29.11 -6.26 -48.09
N LEU A 769 -28.34 -5.19 -47.83
CA LEU A 769 -28.86 -3.94 -47.25
C LEU A 769 -28.74 -2.69 -48.15
N SER A 770 -28.64 -2.85 -49.47
CA SER A 770 -28.73 -1.74 -50.43
C SER A 770 -29.95 -1.84 -51.36
N GLY A 771 -31.13 -2.08 -50.78
CA GLY A 771 -32.41 -1.93 -51.47
C GLY A 771 -33.09 -0.61 -51.09
N THR A 772 -32.93 0.42 -51.90
CA THR A 772 -33.72 1.67 -51.81
C THR A 772 -35.10 1.46 -52.45
N PRO A 773 -36.20 1.97 -51.86
CA PRO A 773 -37.38 2.29 -52.63
C PRO A 773 -37.65 3.80 -52.65
N ARG A 774 -37.80 4.33 -53.87
CA ARG A 774 -38.32 5.67 -54.19
C ARG A 774 -39.84 5.71 -54.00
N ASN A 775 -40.31 6.78 -53.36
CA ASN A 775 -41.54 7.56 -53.57
C ASN A 775 -42.83 6.88 -54.09
N ALA A 776 -43.94 7.01 -53.33
CA ALA A 776 -45.24 7.48 -53.87
C ALA A 776 -46.31 7.81 -52.78
N LYS A 777 -46.72 9.08 -52.76
CA LYS A 777 -48.06 9.68 -52.57
C LYS A 777 -49.29 8.86 -52.07
N LYS A 778 -50.03 9.52 -51.13
CA LYS A 778 -51.51 9.75 -51.04
C LYS A 778 -52.51 8.57 -51.09
N ARG A 779 -53.32 8.43 -50.03
CA ARG A 779 -54.81 8.58 -49.90
C ARG A 779 -55.27 7.92 -48.57
N GLN A 780 -56.08 8.60 -47.72
CA GLN A 780 -57.51 8.29 -47.44
C GLN A 780 -57.74 6.78 -47.23
N GLU A 781 -58.22 6.26 -46.10
CA GLU A 781 -59.18 6.71 -45.08
C GLU A 781 -58.72 6.35 -43.66
#